data_AF-A0A5A7X1Y9-F1
#
_entry.id   AF-A0A5A7X1Y9-F1
#
_cell.length_a   1.000
_cell.length_b   1.000
_cell.length_c   1.000
_cell.angle_alpha   90.00
_cell.angle_beta   90.00
_cell.angle_gamma   90.00
#
_symmetry.space_group_name_H-M   'P 1'
#
loop_
_entity.id
_entity.type
_entity.pdbx_description
1 polymer ?
#
loop_
_entity_poly.entity_id
_entity_poly.type
_entity_poly.pdbx_seq_one_letter_code
_entity_poly.pdbx_strand_id
1 'polypeptide(L)'
;MARCANRGADVHPTPKTGPVRLAIVVAALGVVFGDIGTSPIYTIQTVFNPADPHPVPISTDNVYGVVSTIFWSVMIIITLTYITLVMRADNDGEGGIMALITMLRRWNVADGRRRTAVMLAALGLFGASLFFGDSMITPAISVLSAVEGLKTVEPSLDAWILPITAVIIVALFAVQRHGTAIVGRFFGPIMILWFTAIGACGVAGIIGHPEILKALSPTYALSFMFGHFHIAFFALAAIVLAVTGAEAIYADMGHFSRKPIMLGWLFVVLPACVLSYFGQGALILGDESKVSAPFFLLTPDWARLPMVLLATAATVIASQAVITGAFSVASQAAQLGYLPRLRVVHTSAKAYGQVYVPSINGILTITVLTLVFAFQSSAALAYAYGMTVTGTITITTTLFLYIAHTRWRTPLWIVLGGGGALILIDLMFLAANLTKLVHGAWLPLLIAIVAFTVMRTWERGRILVSKEREEAEGSLREFIDEIACSEPPLVRVAGTAVFLNRGKKTAPLAMRANVEHNHVRHEQCVIMAIETVPVPRVPDSERVTVDSLGYAKDGIIHVTANYGYMETPNVAGALRLLDPEQTEGPITIEGASYFLSKLELSRGKAKTMPTWRKRLFIATAKFSTDASNYFGLDQDKTVIMGERLEI
;
A
#
# COMPACT_ATOMS: atom_id res chain seq x y z
N MET A 1 -11.10 42.62 23.99
CA MET A 1 -10.74 42.12 25.34
C MET A 1 -11.84 41.13 25.73
N ALA A 2 -11.67 39.85 26.05
CA ALA A 2 -10.51 39.02 26.33
C ALA A 2 -10.81 37.57 25.88
N ARG A 3 -9.74 36.85 25.56
CA ARG A 3 -9.67 35.44 25.16
C ARG A 3 -9.81 34.52 26.39
N CYS A 4 -10.56 33.43 26.26
CA CYS A 4 -10.42 32.22 27.08
C CYS A 4 -10.42 31.03 26.11
N ALA A 5 -9.26 30.63 25.59
CA ALA A 5 -8.37 29.61 26.17
C ALA A 5 -8.96 28.18 26.09
N ASN A 6 -9.01 27.66 24.87
CA ASN A 6 -9.21 26.24 24.60
C ASN A 6 -7.83 25.55 24.76
N ARG A 7 -7.59 24.93 25.92
CA ARG A 7 -6.42 24.06 26.19
C ARG A 7 -6.94 22.64 26.44
N GLY A 8 -7.25 21.91 25.37
CA GLY A 8 -7.23 20.45 25.35
C GLY A 8 -5.87 20.04 24.82
N ALA A 9 -5.06 19.42 25.67
CA ALA A 9 -3.70 19.03 25.35
C ALA A 9 -3.72 17.70 24.57
N ASP A 10 -3.62 17.77 23.24
CA ASP A 10 -3.20 16.64 22.41
C ASP A 10 -1.72 16.34 22.67
N VAL A 11 -1.45 15.60 23.74
CA VAL A 11 -0.11 15.04 24.02
C VAL A 11 -0.15 13.58 23.62
N HIS A 12 0.05 13.31 22.33
CA HIS A 12 0.52 12.01 21.92
C HIS A 12 1.91 11.79 22.54
N PRO A 13 2.16 10.68 23.25
CA PRO A 13 3.52 10.30 23.59
C PRO A 13 4.22 9.96 22.27
N THR A 14 5.05 10.87 21.77
CA THR A 14 6.04 10.55 20.76
C THR A 14 6.85 9.36 21.28
N PRO A 15 7.01 8.27 20.50
CA PRO A 15 7.82 7.15 20.96
C PRO A 15 9.23 7.68 21.18
N LYS A 16 9.64 7.74 22.44
CA LYS A 16 11.00 8.14 22.84
C LYS A 16 11.97 7.32 22.00
N THR A 17 12.82 8.01 21.24
CA THR A 17 13.91 7.39 20.47
C THR A 17 14.91 6.76 21.43
N GLY A 18 14.62 5.54 21.87
CA GLY A 18 15.60 4.70 22.54
C GLY A 18 16.76 4.35 21.60
N PRO A 19 17.87 3.79 22.14
CA PRO A 19 18.95 3.28 21.30
C PRO A 19 18.39 2.30 20.27
N VAL A 20 18.77 2.49 19.00
CA VAL A 20 18.36 1.61 17.91
C VAL A 20 18.83 0.21 18.24
N ARG A 21 17.89 -0.69 18.56
CA ARG A 21 18.22 -2.09 18.84
C ARG A 21 18.65 -2.73 17.53
N LEU A 22 19.83 -3.35 17.49
CA LEU A 22 20.35 -4.08 16.33
C LEU A 22 19.30 -5.06 15.75
N ALA A 23 18.51 -5.69 16.62
CA ALA A 23 17.40 -6.55 16.23
C ALA A 23 16.36 -5.89 15.30
N ILE A 24 16.11 -4.58 15.44
CA ILE A 24 15.19 -3.83 14.56
C ILE A 24 15.82 -3.58 13.19
N VAL A 25 17.15 -3.35 13.14
CA VAL A 25 17.87 -3.24 11.86
C VAL A 25 17.85 -4.58 11.13
N VAL A 26 18.10 -5.69 11.83
CA VAL A 26 18.01 -7.04 11.27
C VAL A 26 16.60 -7.36 10.77
N ALA A 27 15.57 -6.96 11.52
CA ALA A 27 14.18 -7.12 11.08
C ALA A 27 13.88 -6.26 9.84
N ALA A 28 14.38 -5.02 9.78
CA ALA A 28 14.24 -4.16 8.61
C ALA A 28 14.94 -4.73 7.38
N LEU A 29 16.13 -5.34 7.54
CA LEU A 29 16.82 -6.07 6.45
C LEU A 29 15.99 -7.21 5.88
N GLY A 30 15.29 -7.94 6.75
CA GLY A 30 14.43 -9.06 6.35
C GLY A 30 13.13 -8.66 5.65
N VAL A 31 12.69 -7.41 5.74
CA VAL A 31 11.37 -7.02 5.22
C VAL A 31 11.47 -5.91 4.19
N VAL A 32 12.28 -4.88 4.42
CA VAL A 32 12.24 -3.63 3.64
C VAL A 32 13.09 -3.70 2.37
N PHE A 33 14.18 -4.47 2.39
CA PHE A 33 15.22 -4.42 1.36
C PHE A 33 15.24 -5.62 0.43
N GLY A 34 14.26 -6.52 0.52
CA GLY A 34 14.21 -7.71 -0.33
C GLY A 34 14.13 -7.34 -1.82
N ASP A 35 13.23 -6.45 -2.19
CA ASP A 35 12.98 -6.06 -3.59
C ASP A 35 14.25 -5.52 -4.27
N ILE A 36 14.75 -4.39 -3.79
CA ILE A 36 15.99 -3.77 -4.27
C ILE A 36 17.23 -4.67 -4.11
N GLY A 37 17.24 -5.53 -3.09
CA GLY A 37 18.33 -6.45 -2.82
C GLY A 37 18.41 -7.62 -3.80
N THR A 38 17.33 -7.89 -4.53
CA THR A 38 17.27 -8.97 -5.53
C THR A 38 17.46 -8.47 -6.97
N SER A 39 17.39 -7.16 -7.20
CA SER A 39 17.68 -6.51 -8.49
C SER A 39 19.01 -6.92 -9.13
N PRO A 40 20.11 -7.20 -8.39
CA PRO A 40 21.36 -7.69 -8.98
C PRO A 40 21.24 -8.99 -9.77
N ILE A 41 20.21 -9.80 -9.55
CA ILE A 41 20.00 -11.06 -10.27
C ILE A 41 19.76 -10.81 -11.76
N TYR A 42 19.00 -9.76 -12.11
CA TYR A 42 18.51 -9.54 -13.47
C TYR A 42 18.97 -8.24 -14.15
N THR A 43 19.46 -7.24 -13.41
CA THR A 43 19.75 -5.90 -13.99
C THR A 43 20.80 -5.95 -15.10
N ILE A 44 22.02 -6.45 -14.81
CA ILE A 44 23.13 -6.44 -15.77
C ILE A 44 22.82 -7.36 -16.95
N GLN A 45 22.25 -8.53 -16.68
CA GLN A 45 21.79 -9.48 -17.70
C GLN A 45 20.80 -8.81 -18.67
N THR A 46 19.87 -8.00 -18.15
CA THR A 46 18.88 -7.30 -18.99
C THR A 46 19.52 -6.20 -19.83
N VAL A 47 20.46 -5.43 -19.26
CA VAL A 47 21.12 -4.33 -19.99
C VAL A 47 21.92 -4.83 -21.20
N PHE A 48 22.66 -5.94 -21.04
CA PHE A 48 23.49 -6.51 -22.09
C PHE A 48 22.80 -7.64 -22.87
N ASN A 49 21.48 -7.81 -22.71
CA ASN A 49 20.76 -8.86 -23.43
C ASN A 49 20.77 -8.58 -24.94
N PRO A 50 21.37 -9.45 -25.79
CA PRO A 50 21.39 -9.25 -27.23
C PRO A 50 20.00 -9.35 -27.88
N ALA A 51 19.01 -9.93 -27.18
CA ALA A 51 17.62 -9.98 -27.62
C ALA A 51 16.83 -8.70 -27.28
N ASP A 52 17.41 -7.71 -26.60
CA ASP A 52 16.77 -6.40 -26.42
C ASP A 52 16.55 -5.73 -27.79
N PRO A 53 15.38 -5.11 -28.04
CA PRO A 53 15.15 -4.31 -29.25
C PRO A 53 16.20 -3.23 -29.49
N HIS A 54 16.86 -2.76 -28.42
CA HIS A 54 17.92 -1.78 -28.41
C HIS A 54 19.10 -2.28 -27.56
N PRO A 55 19.86 -3.28 -28.05
CA PRO A 55 20.89 -3.94 -27.25
C PRO A 55 22.07 -3.00 -27.03
N VAL A 56 22.64 -3.03 -25.82
CA VAL A 56 23.88 -2.32 -25.51
C VAL A 56 25.06 -3.19 -25.98
N PRO A 57 25.88 -2.75 -26.94
CA PRO A 57 27.05 -3.52 -27.36
C PRO A 57 28.00 -3.73 -26.19
N ILE A 58 28.55 -4.93 -26.06
CA ILE A 58 29.57 -5.20 -25.05
C ILE A 58 30.86 -4.53 -25.54
N SER A 59 31.31 -3.54 -24.79
CA SER A 59 32.59 -2.87 -24.98
C SER A 59 33.05 -2.37 -23.62
N THR A 60 34.37 -2.18 -23.47
CA THR A 60 34.94 -1.66 -22.23
C THR A 60 34.22 -0.38 -21.79
N ASP A 61 34.10 0.60 -22.68
CA ASP A 61 33.48 1.89 -22.39
C ASP A 61 32.00 1.78 -22.00
N ASN A 62 31.25 0.88 -22.67
CA ASN A 62 29.85 0.66 -22.34
C ASN A 62 29.67 -0.03 -20.99
N VAL A 63 30.55 -0.97 -20.63
CA VAL A 63 30.49 -1.64 -19.31
C VAL A 63 30.80 -0.64 -18.19
N TYR A 64 31.85 0.17 -18.32
CA TYR A 64 32.13 1.25 -17.36
C TYR A 64 30.97 2.25 -17.27
N GLY A 65 30.43 2.66 -18.41
CA GLY A 65 29.29 3.58 -18.50
C GLY A 65 28.05 3.05 -17.80
N VAL A 66 27.66 1.80 -18.07
CA VAL A 66 26.48 1.14 -17.48
C VAL A 66 26.65 0.97 -15.97
N VAL A 67 27.78 0.43 -15.51
CA VAL A 67 28.02 0.19 -14.07
C VAL A 67 28.05 1.52 -13.31
N SER A 68 28.67 2.55 -13.88
CA SER A 68 28.68 3.90 -13.31
C SER A 68 27.27 4.49 -13.25
N THR A 69 26.48 4.34 -14.31
CA THR A 69 25.10 4.84 -14.37
C THR A 69 24.21 4.13 -13.35
N ILE A 70 24.35 2.81 -13.18
CA ILE A 70 23.65 2.05 -12.12
C ILE A 70 24.00 2.61 -10.74
N PHE A 71 25.29 2.76 -10.44
CA PHE A 71 25.75 3.28 -9.15
C PHE A 71 25.16 4.67 -8.85
N TRP A 72 25.31 5.61 -9.78
CA TRP A 72 24.83 6.98 -9.57
C TRP A 72 23.30 7.07 -9.54
N SER A 73 22.59 6.20 -10.26
CA SER A 73 21.14 6.11 -10.18
C SER A 73 20.68 5.63 -8.81
N VAL A 74 21.31 4.60 -8.24
CA VAL A 74 21.02 4.13 -6.88
C VAL A 74 21.37 5.20 -5.83
N MET A 75 22.47 5.92 -6.00
CA MET A 75 22.84 7.02 -5.10
C MET A 75 21.83 8.18 -5.17
N ILE A 76 21.40 8.58 -6.36
CA ILE A 76 20.50 9.71 -6.52
C ILE A 76 19.06 9.33 -6.15
N ILE A 77 18.50 8.27 -6.73
CA ILE A 77 17.09 7.90 -6.55
C ILE A 77 16.88 7.30 -5.16
N ILE A 78 17.67 6.31 -4.76
CA ILE A 78 17.40 5.59 -3.51
C ILE A 78 17.98 6.34 -2.31
N THR A 79 19.26 6.67 -2.37
CA THR A 79 19.95 7.24 -1.19
C THR A 79 19.55 8.70 -0.96
N LEU A 80 19.64 9.54 -1.99
CA LEU A 80 19.32 10.96 -1.87
C LEU A 80 17.81 11.21 -1.89
N THR A 81 17.09 10.82 -2.93
CA THR A 81 15.66 11.14 -3.06
C THR A 81 14.82 10.38 -2.04
N TYR A 82 14.90 9.05 -1.98
CA TYR A 82 14.01 8.29 -1.11
C TYR A 82 14.43 8.37 0.37
N ILE A 83 15.63 7.89 0.70
CA ILE A 83 16.05 7.70 2.09
C ILE A 83 16.31 9.03 2.80
N THR A 84 16.95 9.99 2.12
CA THR A 84 17.33 11.26 2.74
C THR A 84 16.20 12.29 2.72
N LEU A 85 15.43 12.35 1.62
CA LEU A 85 14.42 13.39 1.41
C LEU A 85 12.98 12.89 1.65
N VAL A 86 12.47 11.95 0.84
CA VAL A 86 11.06 11.53 0.84
C VAL A 86 10.66 10.88 2.17
N MET A 87 11.52 10.06 2.79
CA MET A 87 11.27 9.46 4.11
C MET A 87 11.18 10.48 5.26
N ARG A 88 11.35 11.78 5.01
CA ARG A 88 11.04 12.84 5.99
C ARG A 88 9.58 13.28 5.95
N ALA A 89 8.84 12.91 4.91
CA ALA A 89 7.44 13.27 4.70
C ALA A 89 6.50 12.15 5.16
N ASP A 90 6.50 11.83 6.45
CA ASP A 90 5.61 10.84 7.03
C ASP A 90 4.28 11.45 7.53
N ASN A 91 3.24 10.61 7.59
CA ASN A 91 1.97 10.89 8.26
C ASN A 91 1.82 9.95 9.45
N ASP A 92 2.06 10.45 10.66
CA ASP A 92 1.97 9.68 11.92
C ASP A 92 2.89 8.43 11.93
N GLY A 93 4.06 8.53 11.30
CA GLY A 93 5.02 7.44 11.15
C GLY A 93 4.81 6.56 9.92
N GLU A 94 3.66 6.68 9.22
CA GLU A 94 3.42 5.98 7.96
C GLU A 94 4.02 6.74 6.77
N GLY A 95 4.66 6.01 5.86
CA GLY A 95 5.16 6.52 4.59
C GLY A 95 4.36 5.98 3.39
N GLY A 96 4.89 6.16 2.19
CA GLY A 96 4.24 5.77 0.95
C GLY A 96 3.37 6.88 0.33
N ILE A 97 2.98 6.69 -0.92
CA ILE A 97 2.17 7.64 -1.67
C ILE A 97 0.83 8.00 -1.00
N MET A 98 0.21 7.07 -0.26
CA MET A 98 -1.06 7.29 0.44
C MET A 98 -0.90 8.22 1.65
N ALA A 99 0.24 8.17 2.34
CA ALA A 99 0.58 9.13 3.38
C ALA A 99 0.68 10.54 2.78
N LEU A 100 1.35 10.70 1.63
CA LEU A 100 1.45 11.99 0.93
C LEU A 100 0.07 12.54 0.53
N ILE A 101 -0.83 11.70 -0.02
CA ILE A 101 -2.20 12.12 -0.37
C ILE A 101 -2.98 12.59 0.86
N THR A 102 -2.86 11.87 1.98
CA THR A 102 -3.54 12.20 3.23
C THR A 102 -3.10 13.58 3.75
N MET A 103 -1.79 13.84 3.74
CA MET A 103 -1.21 15.12 4.12
C MET A 103 -1.68 16.26 3.20
N LEU A 104 -1.72 16.02 1.88
CA LEU A 104 -2.18 17.00 0.90
C LEU A 104 -3.65 17.37 1.05
N ARG A 105 -4.52 16.39 1.37
CA ARG A 105 -5.95 16.60 1.57
C ARG A 105 -6.25 17.38 2.85
N ARG A 106 -5.60 17.05 3.97
CA ARG A 106 -5.83 17.70 5.27
C ARG A 106 -5.54 19.22 5.21
N TRP A 107 -4.48 19.65 4.53
CA TRP A 107 -4.08 21.06 4.53
C TRP A 107 -4.70 21.93 3.42
N ASN A 108 -4.81 21.43 2.20
CA ASN A 108 -5.31 22.29 1.12
C ASN A 108 -6.81 22.62 1.23
N VAL A 109 -7.57 21.83 2.00
CA VAL A 109 -8.95 22.19 2.37
C VAL A 109 -8.97 23.39 3.31
N ALA A 110 -7.96 23.54 4.18
CA ALA A 110 -7.83 24.68 5.08
C ALA A 110 -7.35 25.96 4.35
N ASP A 111 -6.49 25.84 3.33
CA ASP A 111 -5.89 26.97 2.61
C ASP A 111 -6.67 27.41 1.35
N GLY A 112 -7.87 26.88 1.09
CA GLY A 112 -8.73 27.29 -0.04
C GLY A 112 -8.25 26.86 -1.44
N ARG A 113 -7.15 26.08 -1.57
CA ARG A 113 -6.57 25.61 -2.85
C ARG A 113 -7.19 24.30 -3.34
N ARG A 114 -8.52 24.25 -3.43
CA ARG A 114 -9.29 23.01 -3.69
C ARG A 114 -8.95 22.34 -5.02
N ARG A 115 -8.71 23.10 -6.09
CA ARG A 115 -8.44 22.53 -7.44
C ARG A 115 -7.09 21.80 -7.50
N THR A 116 -6.04 22.40 -6.94
CA THR A 116 -4.70 21.78 -6.86
C THR A 116 -4.73 20.54 -5.98
N ALA A 117 -5.45 20.58 -4.85
CA ALA A 117 -5.62 19.41 -3.98
C ALA A 117 -6.25 18.22 -4.69
N VAL A 118 -7.30 18.47 -5.48
CA VAL A 118 -7.99 17.43 -6.25
C VAL A 118 -7.08 16.84 -7.33
N MET A 119 -6.32 17.68 -8.04
CA MET A 119 -5.38 17.22 -9.06
C MET A 119 -4.25 16.37 -8.46
N LEU A 120 -3.64 16.83 -7.37
CA LEU A 120 -2.56 16.08 -6.69
C LEU A 120 -3.08 14.79 -6.04
N ALA A 121 -4.29 14.79 -5.48
CA ALA A 121 -4.91 13.57 -4.96
C ALA A 121 -5.20 12.57 -6.08
N ALA A 122 -5.66 13.02 -7.25
CA ALA A 122 -5.84 12.16 -8.42
C ALA A 122 -4.50 11.62 -8.93
N LEU A 123 -3.45 12.45 -8.96
CA LEU A 123 -2.11 12.03 -9.34
C LEU A 123 -1.54 10.99 -8.36
N GLY A 124 -1.68 11.22 -7.06
CA GLY A 124 -1.28 10.26 -6.03
C GLY A 124 -2.07 8.95 -6.11
N LEU A 125 -3.37 9.01 -6.37
CA LEU A 125 -4.19 7.82 -6.57
C LEU A 125 -3.75 7.03 -7.81
N PHE A 126 -3.33 7.72 -8.87
CA PHE A 126 -2.74 7.08 -10.03
C PHE A 126 -1.40 6.42 -9.70
N GLY A 127 -0.53 7.08 -8.92
CA GLY A 127 0.70 6.46 -8.44
C GLY A 127 0.47 5.25 -7.52
N ALA A 128 -0.53 5.28 -6.63
CA ALA A 128 -0.95 4.11 -5.86
C ALA A 128 -1.43 2.96 -6.76
N SER A 129 -2.05 3.29 -7.89
CA SER A 129 -2.46 2.31 -8.90
C SER A 129 -1.28 1.71 -9.65
N LEU A 130 -0.24 2.51 -9.95
CA LEU A 130 1.02 2.03 -10.53
C LEU A 130 1.76 1.12 -9.55
N PHE A 131 1.76 1.44 -8.25
CA PHE A 131 2.31 0.57 -7.21
C PHE A 131 1.59 -0.79 -7.11
N PHE A 132 0.27 -0.85 -7.35
CA PHE A 132 -0.41 -2.14 -7.49
C PHE A 132 0.09 -2.94 -8.71
N GLY A 133 0.44 -2.26 -9.80
CA GLY A 133 1.04 -2.89 -10.98
C GLY A 133 2.43 -3.47 -10.67
N ASP A 134 3.29 -2.67 -10.02
CA ASP A 134 4.60 -3.09 -9.48
C ASP A 134 4.45 -4.33 -8.58
N SER A 135 3.46 -4.30 -7.67
CA SER A 135 3.19 -5.40 -6.74
C SER A 135 2.78 -6.73 -7.37
N MET A 136 2.32 -6.71 -8.62
CA MET A 136 1.99 -7.91 -9.38
C MET A 136 3.18 -8.45 -10.17
N ILE A 137 4.16 -7.60 -10.52
CA ILE A 137 5.29 -7.97 -11.38
C ILE A 137 6.47 -8.43 -10.55
N THR A 138 6.77 -7.77 -9.42
CA THR A 138 7.93 -8.12 -8.58
C THR A 138 7.95 -9.61 -8.20
N PRO A 139 6.86 -10.23 -7.71
CA PRO A 139 6.90 -11.65 -7.39
C PRO A 139 7.14 -12.55 -8.60
N ALA A 140 6.64 -12.14 -9.77
CA ALA A 140 6.82 -12.88 -11.01
C ALA A 140 8.27 -12.79 -11.51
N ILE A 141 8.86 -11.59 -11.58
CA ILE A 141 10.23 -11.40 -12.10
C ILE A 141 11.29 -11.92 -11.14
N SER A 142 11.14 -11.66 -9.83
CA SER A 142 12.13 -12.03 -8.84
C SER A 142 12.17 -13.54 -8.64
N VAL A 143 11.03 -14.22 -8.46
CA VAL A 143 11.03 -15.68 -8.30
C VAL A 143 11.48 -16.38 -9.59
N LEU A 144 10.99 -15.95 -10.75
CA LEU A 144 11.37 -16.54 -12.03
C LEU A 144 12.88 -16.38 -12.31
N SER A 145 13.45 -15.19 -12.10
CA SER A 145 14.88 -14.95 -12.31
C SER A 145 15.79 -15.74 -11.35
N ALA A 146 15.35 -15.96 -10.10
CA ALA A 146 16.08 -16.82 -9.18
C ALA A 146 16.09 -18.29 -9.64
N VAL A 147 14.94 -18.81 -10.07
CA VAL A 147 14.79 -20.20 -10.51
C VAL A 147 15.47 -20.44 -11.87
N GLU A 148 15.52 -19.44 -12.76
CA GLU A 148 16.27 -19.49 -14.02
C GLU A 148 17.78 -19.72 -13.81
N GLY A 149 18.31 -19.43 -12.62
CA GLY A 149 19.68 -19.79 -12.25
C GLY A 149 19.97 -21.29 -12.35
N LEU A 150 18.96 -22.16 -12.27
CA LEU A 150 19.09 -23.60 -12.48
C LEU A 150 19.66 -23.95 -13.87
N LYS A 151 19.41 -23.12 -14.90
CA LYS A 151 19.98 -23.33 -16.25
C LYS A 151 21.52 -23.31 -16.24
N THR A 152 22.12 -22.56 -15.30
CA THR A 152 23.58 -22.46 -15.16
C THR A 152 24.20 -23.64 -14.41
N VAL A 153 23.37 -24.42 -13.72
CA VAL A 153 23.77 -25.65 -13.03
C VAL A 153 23.60 -26.84 -13.95
N GLU A 154 22.41 -26.99 -14.54
CA GLU A 154 22.08 -28.08 -15.45
C GLU A 154 21.06 -27.59 -16.51
N PRO A 155 21.45 -27.47 -17.79
CA PRO A 155 20.57 -26.98 -18.85
C PRO A 155 19.28 -27.80 -19.05
N SER A 156 19.28 -29.09 -18.72
CA SER A 156 18.08 -29.94 -18.84
C SER A 156 16.94 -29.55 -17.89
N LEU A 157 17.21 -28.73 -16.87
CA LEU A 157 16.21 -28.27 -15.92
C LEU A 157 15.35 -27.11 -16.46
N ASP A 158 15.59 -26.62 -17.68
CA ASP A 158 14.84 -25.52 -18.31
C ASP A 158 13.32 -25.73 -18.28
N ALA A 159 12.86 -26.94 -18.61
CA ALA A 159 11.44 -27.30 -18.62
C ALA A 159 10.77 -27.26 -17.23
N TRP A 160 11.56 -27.32 -16.15
CA TRP A 160 11.06 -27.33 -14.77
C TRP A 160 10.97 -25.94 -14.14
N ILE A 161 11.54 -24.92 -14.77
CA ILE A 161 11.59 -23.55 -14.22
C ILE A 161 10.19 -22.98 -14.00
N LEU A 162 9.31 -23.09 -15.00
CA LEU A 162 7.94 -22.57 -14.89
C LEU A 162 7.10 -23.31 -13.85
N PRO A 163 7.06 -24.67 -13.82
CA PRO A 163 6.40 -25.40 -12.74
C PRO A 163 6.91 -25.06 -11.34
N ILE A 164 8.24 -25.00 -11.15
CA ILE A 164 8.85 -24.67 -9.85
C ILE A 164 8.46 -23.25 -9.42
N THR A 165 8.56 -22.28 -10.33
CA THR A 165 8.17 -20.88 -10.07
C THR A 165 6.71 -20.77 -9.66
N ALA A 166 5.80 -21.46 -10.38
CA ALA A 166 4.38 -21.46 -10.05
C ALA A 166 4.09 -22.08 -8.68
N VAL A 167 4.75 -23.20 -8.33
CA VAL A 167 4.62 -23.83 -7.01
C VAL A 167 5.10 -22.90 -5.89
N ILE A 168 6.23 -22.24 -6.08
CA ILE A 168 6.75 -21.26 -5.10
C ILE A 168 5.76 -20.12 -4.90
N ILE A 169 5.21 -19.56 -5.99
CA ILE A 169 4.23 -18.46 -5.92
C ILE A 169 2.94 -18.91 -5.23
N VAL A 170 2.40 -20.09 -5.56
CA VAL A 170 1.20 -20.61 -4.88
C VAL A 170 1.45 -20.81 -3.39
N ALA A 171 2.60 -21.42 -3.02
CA ALA A 171 2.98 -21.60 -1.63
C ALA A 171 3.12 -20.26 -0.89
N LEU A 172 3.75 -19.28 -1.55
CA LEU A 172 3.90 -17.91 -1.06
C LEU A 172 2.55 -17.29 -0.71
N PHE A 173 1.61 -17.28 -1.66
CA PHE A 173 0.29 -16.68 -1.47
C PHE A 173 -0.61 -17.46 -0.50
N ALA A 174 -0.41 -18.78 -0.36
CA ALA A 174 -1.14 -19.61 0.60
C ALA A 174 -0.75 -19.31 2.06
N VAL A 175 0.51 -18.97 2.31
CA VAL A 175 1.02 -18.71 3.66
C VAL A 175 0.63 -17.32 4.19
N GLN A 176 0.24 -16.37 3.32
CA GLN A 176 -0.03 -14.96 3.69
C GLN A 176 -0.99 -14.78 4.87
N ARG A 177 -2.01 -15.65 4.99
CA ARG A 177 -3.02 -15.57 6.07
C ARG A 177 -2.43 -15.71 7.48
N HIS A 178 -1.27 -16.36 7.62
CA HIS A 178 -0.63 -16.58 8.92
C HIS A 178 0.24 -15.39 9.35
N GLY A 179 0.32 -14.34 8.53
CA GLY A 179 1.04 -13.11 8.81
C GLY A 179 2.56 -13.25 8.73
N THR A 180 3.23 -12.10 8.68
CA THR A 180 4.70 -12.00 8.66
C THR A 180 5.33 -12.31 10.02
N ALA A 181 4.54 -12.40 11.10
CA ALA A 181 5.04 -12.62 12.46
C ALA A 181 5.66 -14.02 12.68
N ILE A 182 5.16 -15.06 12.01
CA ILE A 182 5.68 -16.43 12.14
C ILE A 182 6.94 -16.63 11.29
N VAL A 183 7.00 -15.99 10.12
CA VAL A 183 8.11 -16.19 9.15
C VAL A 183 9.21 -15.13 9.30
N GLY A 184 8.88 -13.94 9.79
CA GLY A 184 9.77 -12.78 9.86
C GLY A 184 10.99 -12.94 10.76
N ARG A 185 10.98 -13.91 11.70
CA ARG A 185 12.17 -14.23 12.51
C ARG A 185 13.31 -14.79 11.67
N PHE A 186 13.02 -15.48 10.58
CA PHE A 186 14.02 -16.08 9.69
C PHE A 186 14.43 -15.15 8.54
N PHE A 187 13.60 -14.18 8.18
CA PHE A 187 13.89 -13.27 7.07
C PHE A 187 15.16 -12.45 7.27
N GLY A 188 15.34 -11.86 8.46
CA GLY A 188 16.54 -11.07 8.76
C GLY A 188 17.85 -11.85 8.57
N PRO A 189 18.02 -13.02 9.22
CA PRO A 189 19.21 -13.86 9.02
C PRO A 189 19.44 -14.29 7.57
N ILE A 190 18.38 -14.68 6.83
CA ILE A 190 18.49 -15.08 5.42
C ILE A 190 18.96 -13.90 4.57
N MET A 191 18.41 -12.70 4.78
CA MET A 191 18.81 -11.51 4.03
C MET A 191 20.24 -11.07 4.36
N ILE A 192 20.70 -11.21 5.61
CA ILE A 192 22.11 -10.97 5.96
C ILE A 192 23.02 -11.94 5.21
N LEU A 193 22.67 -13.23 5.19
CA LEU A 193 23.41 -14.25 4.45
C LEU A 193 23.43 -13.91 2.95
N TRP A 194 22.29 -13.52 2.37
CA TRP A 194 22.17 -13.06 0.99
C TRP A 194 23.09 -11.88 0.67
N PHE A 195 22.99 -10.78 1.42
CA PHE A 195 23.82 -9.58 1.18
C PHE A 195 25.31 -9.86 1.36
N THR A 196 25.67 -10.69 2.33
CA THR A 196 27.06 -11.12 2.54
C THR A 196 27.55 -11.97 1.36
N ALA A 197 26.73 -12.91 0.88
CA ALA A 197 27.08 -13.78 -0.23
C ALA A 197 27.26 -13.00 -1.55
N ILE A 198 26.31 -12.14 -1.93
CA ILE A 198 26.44 -11.35 -3.16
C ILE A 198 27.58 -10.33 -3.07
N GLY A 199 27.84 -9.78 -1.88
CA GLY A 199 28.97 -8.89 -1.65
C GLY A 199 30.31 -9.63 -1.80
N ALA A 200 30.43 -10.83 -1.23
CA ALA A 200 31.62 -11.67 -1.37
C ALA A 200 31.88 -12.10 -2.82
N CYS A 201 30.84 -12.52 -3.55
CA CYS A 201 30.95 -12.81 -4.98
C CYS A 201 31.32 -11.57 -5.80
N GLY A 202 30.75 -10.41 -5.44
CA GLY A 202 31.11 -9.11 -6.02
C GLY A 202 32.59 -8.79 -5.87
N VAL A 203 33.12 -8.91 -4.65
CA VAL A 203 34.56 -8.72 -4.36
C VAL A 203 35.42 -9.69 -5.16
N ALA A 204 35.03 -10.96 -5.23
CA ALA A 204 35.77 -11.96 -6.02
C ALA A 204 35.85 -11.58 -7.51
N GLY A 205 34.76 -11.08 -8.09
CA GLY A 205 34.77 -10.56 -9.47
C GLY A 205 35.68 -9.34 -9.64
N ILE A 206 35.60 -8.38 -8.71
CA ILE A 206 36.42 -7.16 -8.74
C ILE A 206 37.91 -7.49 -8.66
N ILE A 207 38.32 -8.48 -7.87
CA ILE A 207 39.73 -8.90 -7.78
C ILE A 207 40.26 -9.35 -9.17
N GLY A 208 39.42 -9.96 -10.00
CA GLY A 208 39.78 -10.36 -11.37
C GLY A 208 40.04 -9.18 -12.31
N HIS A 209 39.25 -8.11 -12.19
CA HIS A 209 39.44 -6.86 -12.96
C HIS A 209 39.30 -5.62 -12.06
N PRO A 210 40.31 -5.28 -11.25
CA PRO A 210 40.22 -4.20 -10.25
C PRO A 210 39.94 -2.82 -10.84
N GLU A 211 40.27 -2.63 -12.11
CA GLU A 211 40.04 -1.38 -12.83
C GLU A 211 38.56 -0.98 -12.88
N ILE A 212 37.61 -1.94 -12.76
CA ILE A 212 36.17 -1.65 -12.77
C ILE A 212 35.77 -0.60 -11.72
N LEU A 213 36.55 -0.47 -10.63
CA LEU A 213 36.33 0.53 -9.57
C LEU A 213 36.39 1.97 -10.09
N LYS A 214 37.05 2.22 -11.24
CA LYS A 214 37.02 3.53 -11.92
C LYS A 214 35.58 3.97 -12.25
N ALA A 215 34.64 3.03 -12.44
CA ALA A 215 33.23 3.31 -12.68
C ALA A 215 32.53 4.06 -11.53
N LEU A 216 33.12 4.12 -10.32
CA LEU A 216 32.61 4.98 -9.24
C LEU A 216 32.63 6.47 -9.62
N SER A 217 33.56 6.88 -10.49
CA SER A 217 33.60 8.24 -10.98
C SER A 217 32.37 8.55 -11.85
N PRO A 218 31.62 9.64 -11.58
CA PRO A 218 30.46 10.03 -12.38
C PRO A 218 30.83 10.39 -13.82
N THR A 219 32.13 10.62 -14.09
CA THR A 219 32.63 10.90 -15.44
C THR A 219 32.27 9.79 -16.42
N TYR A 220 32.24 8.52 -16.00
CA TYR A 220 31.87 7.39 -16.87
C TYR A 220 30.38 7.36 -17.19
N ALA A 221 29.52 7.63 -16.21
CA ALA A 221 28.08 7.79 -16.46
C ALA A 221 27.82 8.98 -17.38
N LEU A 222 28.45 10.13 -17.13
CA LEU A 222 28.29 11.33 -17.96
C LEU A 222 28.85 11.12 -19.37
N SER A 223 30.02 10.51 -19.52
CA SER A 223 30.59 10.21 -20.84
C SER A 223 29.75 9.21 -21.61
N PHE A 224 29.16 8.22 -20.94
CA PHE A 224 28.23 7.29 -21.57
C PHE A 224 26.96 8.01 -22.05
N MET A 225 26.36 8.83 -21.20
CA MET A 225 25.17 9.62 -21.52
C MET A 225 25.40 10.64 -22.65
N PHE A 226 26.53 11.35 -22.67
CA PHE A 226 26.80 12.38 -23.67
C PHE A 226 27.53 11.88 -24.92
N GLY A 227 28.37 10.86 -24.79
CA GLY A 227 29.13 10.28 -25.90
C GLY A 227 28.29 9.34 -26.78
N HIS A 228 27.42 8.53 -26.16
CA HIS A 228 26.56 7.57 -26.84
C HIS A 228 25.11 7.68 -26.38
N PHE A 229 24.54 8.90 -26.46
CA PHE A 229 23.20 9.20 -25.91
C PHE A 229 22.12 8.20 -26.30
N HIS A 230 22.08 7.75 -27.56
CA HIS A 230 21.08 6.76 -28.00
C HIS A 230 21.20 5.43 -27.25
N ILE A 231 22.41 4.86 -27.15
CA ILE A 231 22.66 3.61 -26.42
C ILE A 231 22.36 3.81 -24.93
N ALA A 232 22.87 4.89 -24.35
CA ALA A 232 22.68 5.18 -22.94
C ALA A 232 21.21 5.42 -22.57
N PHE A 233 20.46 6.12 -23.41
CA PHE A 233 19.04 6.37 -23.24
C PHE A 233 18.22 5.07 -23.23
N PHE A 234 18.48 4.14 -24.16
CA PHE A 234 17.81 2.83 -24.14
C PHE A 234 18.28 1.96 -22.97
N ALA A 235 19.56 2.04 -22.59
CA ALA A 235 20.09 1.36 -21.41
C ALA A 235 19.38 1.80 -20.13
N LEU A 236 18.96 3.06 -20.00
CA LEU A 236 18.18 3.54 -18.84
C LEU A 236 16.90 2.71 -18.61
N ALA A 237 16.28 2.21 -19.68
CA ALA A 237 15.08 1.38 -19.57
C ALA A 237 15.35 0.01 -18.90
N ALA A 238 16.59 -0.48 -18.93
CA ALA A 238 17.02 -1.67 -18.21
C ALA A 238 17.70 -1.33 -16.86
N ILE A 239 18.47 -0.23 -16.79
CA ILE A 239 19.12 0.24 -15.55
C ILE A 239 18.11 0.60 -14.46
N VAL A 240 16.89 0.99 -14.85
CA VAL A 240 15.76 1.22 -13.91
C VAL A 240 15.55 0.05 -12.96
N LEU A 241 15.86 -1.18 -13.40
CA LEU A 241 15.71 -2.40 -12.62
C LEU A 241 16.53 -2.37 -11.32
N ALA A 242 17.64 -1.62 -11.29
CA ALA A 242 18.48 -1.46 -10.10
C ALA A 242 17.89 -0.54 -9.02
N VAL A 243 16.91 0.29 -9.37
CA VAL A 243 16.26 1.24 -8.44
C VAL A 243 14.83 0.81 -8.08
N THR A 244 14.48 -0.43 -8.41
CA THR A 244 13.22 -1.05 -8.02
C THR A 244 13.17 -1.27 -6.51
N GLY A 245 11.99 -1.22 -5.91
CA GLY A 245 11.81 -1.31 -4.46
C GLY A 245 11.93 0.01 -3.68
N ALA A 246 12.17 1.15 -4.33
CA ALA A 246 12.18 2.46 -3.67
C ALA A 246 10.85 2.74 -2.93
N GLU A 247 9.72 2.47 -3.59
CA GLU A 247 8.40 2.69 -3.00
C GLU A 247 8.09 1.72 -1.86
N ALA A 248 8.57 0.47 -1.93
CA ALA A 248 8.46 -0.49 -0.83
C ALA A 248 9.20 0.01 0.42
N ILE A 249 10.42 0.55 0.25
CA ILE A 249 11.19 1.18 1.35
C ILE A 249 10.38 2.29 2.02
N TYR A 250 9.68 3.10 1.22
CA TYR A 250 8.91 4.22 1.72
C TYR A 250 7.59 3.79 2.38
N ALA A 251 6.86 2.85 1.79
CA ALA A 251 5.62 2.32 2.34
C ALA A 251 5.83 1.59 3.68
N ASP A 252 6.96 0.89 3.84
CA ASP A 252 7.28 0.13 5.05
C ASP A 252 7.77 0.99 6.24
N MET A 253 7.81 2.32 6.08
CA MET A 253 8.08 3.23 7.20
C MET A 253 7.09 3.06 8.37
N GLY A 254 5.83 2.72 8.07
CA GLY A 254 4.82 2.46 9.10
C GLY A 254 5.17 1.25 9.99
N HIS A 255 6.00 0.33 9.49
CA HIS A 255 6.50 -0.83 10.22
C HIS A 255 7.84 -0.54 10.91
N PHE A 256 8.72 0.16 10.22
CA PHE A 256 10.07 0.45 10.66
C PHE A 256 10.34 1.96 10.60
N SER A 257 10.69 2.56 11.73
CA SER A 257 11.09 3.97 11.74
C SER A 257 12.26 4.24 10.77
N ARG A 258 12.39 5.49 10.32
CA ARG A 258 13.40 5.92 9.35
C ARG A 258 14.84 5.49 9.67
N LYS A 259 15.26 5.55 10.94
CA LYS A 259 16.65 5.32 11.35
C LYS A 259 17.13 3.88 11.07
N PRO A 260 16.43 2.81 11.53
CA PRO A 260 16.74 1.43 11.18
C PRO A 260 16.88 1.16 9.68
N ILE A 261 15.94 1.69 8.88
CA ILE A 261 15.98 1.56 7.42
C ILE A 261 17.27 2.20 6.89
N MET A 262 17.52 3.47 7.22
CA MET A 262 18.72 4.18 6.77
C MET A 262 20.03 3.47 7.14
N LEU A 263 20.14 2.93 8.36
CA LEU A 263 21.34 2.19 8.80
C LEU A 263 21.50 0.87 8.04
N GLY A 264 20.42 0.09 7.87
CA GLY A 264 20.45 -1.14 7.08
C GLY A 264 20.87 -0.89 5.64
N TRP A 265 20.33 0.18 5.03
CA TRP A 265 20.72 0.60 3.69
C TRP A 265 22.20 0.92 3.57
N LEU A 266 22.70 1.87 4.37
CA LEU A 266 24.06 2.41 4.21
C LEU A 266 25.15 1.39 4.52
N PHE A 267 24.92 0.48 5.48
CA PHE A 267 25.97 -0.42 5.98
C PHE A 267 25.88 -1.85 5.44
N VAL A 268 24.74 -2.28 4.90
CA VAL A 268 24.56 -3.66 4.44
C VAL A 268 24.14 -3.72 2.98
N VAL A 269 23.00 -3.10 2.66
CA VAL A 269 22.35 -3.29 1.35
C VAL A 269 23.10 -2.56 0.24
N LEU A 270 23.34 -1.26 0.40
CA LEU A 270 24.07 -0.44 -0.56
C LEU A 270 25.44 -1.04 -0.89
N PRO A 271 26.34 -1.34 0.07
CA PRO A 271 27.64 -1.89 -0.26
C PRO A 271 27.54 -3.26 -0.94
N ALA A 272 26.65 -4.15 -0.49
CA ALA A 272 26.49 -5.48 -1.09
C ALA A 272 26.00 -5.40 -2.55
N CYS A 273 24.99 -4.60 -2.85
CA CYS A 273 24.47 -4.44 -4.21
C CYS A 273 25.51 -3.77 -5.12
N VAL A 274 26.19 -2.72 -4.65
CA VAL A 274 27.26 -2.06 -5.42
C VAL A 274 28.40 -3.03 -5.73
N LEU A 275 28.89 -3.78 -4.74
CA LEU A 275 29.92 -4.79 -4.97
C LEU A 275 29.47 -5.85 -5.98
N SER A 276 28.21 -6.30 -5.90
CA SER A 276 27.66 -7.26 -6.86
C SER A 276 27.63 -6.70 -8.28
N TYR A 277 27.13 -5.47 -8.49
CA TYR A 277 27.10 -4.85 -9.81
C TYR A 277 28.49 -4.64 -10.41
N PHE A 278 29.45 -4.21 -9.60
CA PHE A 278 30.84 -4.03 -10.04
C PHE A 278 31.51 -5.37 -10.34
N GLY A 279 31.28 -6.41 -9.52
CA GLY A 279 31.78 -7.75 -9.78
C GLY A 279 31.22 -8.37 -11.06
N GLN A 280 29.92 -8.17 -11.34
CA GLN A 280 29.30 -8.60 -12.60
C GLN A 280 29.87 -7.82 -13.81
N GLY A 281 30.09 -6.51 -13.68
CA GLY A 281 30.75 -5.71 -14.71
C GLY A 281 32.18 -6.18 -14.99
N ALA A 282 32.96 -6.45 -13.94
CA ALA A 282 34.30 -7.02 -14.04
C ALA A 282 34.31 -8.39 -14.74
N LEU A 283 33.33 -9.24 -14.44
CA LEU A 283 33.21 -10.55 -15.08
C LEU A 283 32.99 -10.44 -16.59
N ILE A 284 32.13 -9.52 -17.03
CA ILE A 284 31.83 -9.30 -18.45
C ILE A 284 33.02 -8.69 -19.19
N LEU A 285 33.78 -7.79 -18.53
CA LEU A 285 35.03 -7.26 -19.09
C LEU A 285 36.08 -8.34 -19.35
N GLY A 286 36.11 -9.38 -18.51
CA GLY A 286 37.03 -10.49 -18.66
C GLY A 286 36.58 -11.55 -19.65
N ASP A 287 35.26 -11.78 -19.76
CA ASP A 287 34.69 -12.83 -20.58
C ASP A 287 33.25 -12.50 -21.00
N GLU A 288 33.11 -12.04 -22.24
CA GLU A 288 31.83 -11.61 -22.83
C GLU A 288 30.81 -12.76 -22.94
N SER A 289 31.26 -14.02 -22.98
CA SER A 289 30.37 -15.18 -23.10
C SER A 289 29.46 -15.36 -21.87
N LYS A 290 29.80 -14.71 -20.75
CA LYS A 290 29.08 -14.81 -19.46
C LYS A 290 27.89 -13.87 -19.34
N VAL A 291 27.55 -13.10 -20.38
CA VAL A 291 26.42 -12.16 -20.39
C VAL A 291 25.05 -12.82 -20.22
N SER A 292 24.93 -14.12 -20.51
CA SER A 292 23.66 -14.85 -20.38
C SER A 292 23.15 -14.94 -18.94
N ALA A 293 24.03 -15.01 -17.93
CA ALA A 293 23.67 -15.12 -16.52
C ALA A 293 24.81 -14.60 -15.60
N PRO A 294 25.22 -13.32 -15.74
CA PRO A 294 26.41 -12.78 -15.07
C PRO A 294 26.36 -12.92 -13.55
N PHE A 295 25.17 -12.79 -12.95
CA PHE A 295 24.99 -12.98 -11.51
C PHE A 295 25.36 -14.39 -11.04
N PHE A 296 24.84 -15.43 -11.68
CA PHE A 296 25.11 -16.82 -11.29
C PHE A 296 26.50 -17.29 -11.72
N LEU A 297 26.97 -16.85 -12.88
CA LEU A 297 28.31 -17.19 -13.38
C LEU A 297 29.45 -16.50 -12.63
N LEU A 298 29.14 -15.42 -11.88
CA LEU A 298 30.08 -14.82 -10.92
C LEU A 298 30.36 -15.74 -9.74
N THR A 299 29.45 -16.66 -9.44
CA THR A 299 29.63 -17.61 -8.33
C THR A 299 30.50 -18.80 -8.73
N PRO A 300 31.40 -19.27 -7.84
CA PRO A 300 32.18 -20.49 -8.08
C PRO A 300 31.27 -21.69 -8.36
N ASP A 301 31.72 -22.61 -9.22
CA ASP A 301 30.90 -23.75 -9.68
C ASP A 301 30.25 -24.55 -8.54
N TRP A 302 31.01 -24.84 -7.48
CA TRP A 302 30.51 -25.57 -6.31
C TRP A 302 29.43 -24.83 -5.52
N ALA A 303 29.40 -23.50 -5.61
CA ALA A 303 28.50 -22.62 -4.88
C ALA A 303 27.27 -22.18 -5.71
N ARG A 304 27.21 -22.50 -7.01
CA ARG A 304 26.09 -22.11 -7.88
C ARG A 304 24.74 -22.62 -7.38
N LEU A 305 24.61 -23.92 -7.11
CA LEU A 305 23.37 -24.49 -6.60
C LEU A 305 22.97 -23.90 -5.22
N PRO A 306 23.88 -23.80 -4.23
CA PRO A 306 23.60 -23.05 -3.00
C PRO A 306 23.15 -21.60 -3.25
N MET A 307 23.75 -20.89 -4.21
CA MET A 307 23.35 -19.53 -4.55
C MET A 307 21.95 -19.48 -5.17
N VAL A 308 21.57 -20.43 -6.02
CA VAL A 308 20.21 -20.51 -6.58
C VAL A 308 19.16 -20.71 -5.48
N LEU A 309 19.43 -21.59 -4.51
CA LEU A 309 18.54 -21.79 -3.36
C LEU A 309 18.44 -20.53 -2.49
N LEU A 310 19.57 -19.87 -2.24
CA LEU A 310 19.61 -18.64 -1.46
C LEU A 310 18.90 -17.49 -2.20
N ALA A 311 19.11 -17.36 -3.51
CA ALA A 311 18.43 -16.39 -4.37
C ALA A 311 16.92 -16.62 -4.34
N THR A 312 16.48 -17.88 -4.42
CA THR A 312 15.06 -18.24 -4.35
C THR A 312 14.46 -17.87 -2.99
N ALA A 313 15.18 -18.10 -1.89
CA ALA A 313 14.76 -17.66 -0.56
C ALA A 313 14.69 -16.13 -0.46
N ALA A 314 15.69 -15.41 -0.99
CA ALA A 314 15.72 -13.96 -1.01
C ALA A 314 14.59 -13.35 -1.85
N THR A 315 14.26 -13.93 -3.00
CA THR A 315 13.20 -13.44 -3.89
C THR A 315 11.80 -13.77 -3.36
N VAL A 316 11.65 -14.87 -2.64
CA VAL A 316 10.46 -15.14 -1.82
C VAL A 316 10.27 -14.04 -0.77
N ILE A 317 11.32 -13.67 -0.04
CA ILE A 317 11.28 -12.59 0.96
C ILE A 317 10.98 -11.24 0.31
N ALA A 318 11.61 -10.92 -0.82
CA ALA A 318 11.34 -9.73 -1.61
C ALA A 318 9.87 -9.62 -2.01
N SER A 319 9.31 -10.72 -2.52
CA SER A 319 7.90 -10.80 -2.90
C SER A 319 6.97 -10.56 -1.71
N GLN A 320 7.33 -11.04 -0.51
CA GLN A 320 6.53 -10.80 0.71
C GLN A 320 6.40 -9.34 1.08
N ALA A 321 7.50 -8.58 0.98
CA ALA A 321 7.53 -7.16 1.29
C ALA A 321 6.51 -6.39 0.44
N VAL A 322 6.57 -6.63 -0.87
CA VAL A 322 5.73 -5.93 -1.85
C VAL A 322 4.26 -6.36 -1.74
N ILE A 323 3.98 -7.66 -1.52
CA ILE A 323 2.60 -8.15 -1.28
C ILE A 323 2.00 -7.50 -0.03
N THR A 324 2.78 -7.40 1.05
CA THR A 324 2.34 -6.74 2.29
C THR A 324 2.11 -5.24 2.06
N GLY A 325 3.01 -4.58 1.33
CA GLY A 325 2.83 -3.19 0.91
C GLY A 325 1.54 -2.96 0.12
N ALA A 326 1.18 -3.87 -0.79
CA ALA A 326 -0.08 -3.81 -1.53
C ALA A 326 -1.31 -3.93 -0.62
N PHE A 327 -1.26 -4.78 0.41
CA PHE A 327 -2.33 -4.86 1.41
C PHE A 327 -2.48 -3.57 2.21
N SER A 328 -1.37 -2.96 2.61
CA SER A 328 -1.35 -1.67 3.32
C SER A 328 -1.94 -0.55 2.46
N VAL A 329 -1.49 -0.42 1.20
CA VAL A 329 -2.03 0.59 0.26
C VAL A 329 -3.52 0.37 0.00
N ALA A 330 -3.98 -0.88 -0.16
CA ALA A 330 -5.39 -1.20 -0.33
C ALA A 330 -6.23 -0.84 0.91
N SER A 331 -5.72 -1.14 2.10
CA SER A 331 -6.37 -0.78 3.37
C SER A 331 -6.46 0.73 3.55
N GLN A 332 -5.37 1.46 3.32
CA GLN A 332 -5.34 2.92 3.36
C GLN A 332 -6.27 3.53 2.32
N ALA A 333 -6.36 2.96 1.12
CA ALA A 333 -7.30 3.40 0.08
C ALA A 333 -8.75 3.19 0.50
N ALA A 334 -9.06 2.09 1.17
CA ALA A 334 -10.38 1.86 1.75
C ALA A 334 -10.70 2.87 2.86
N GLN A 335 -9.76 3.17 3.75
CA GLN A 335 -9.91 4.15 4.83
C GLN A 335 -10.12 5.58 4.30
N LEU A 336 -9.41 5.97 3.24
CA LEU A 336 -9.59 7.27 2.57
C LEU A 336 -10.85 7.35 1.68
N GLY A 337 -11.60 6.24 1.56
CA GLY A 337 -12.85 6.16 0.80
C GLY A 337 -12.68 6.00 -0.71
N TYR A 338 -11.50 5.57 -1.17
CA TYR A 338 -11.19 5.23 -2.57
C TYR A 338 -11.49 3.77 -2.93
N LEU A 339 -11.58 2.88 -1.94
CA LEU A 339 -12.04 1.50 -2.09
C LEU A 339 -13.22 1.19 -1.16
N PRO A 340 -14.03 0.15 -1.46
CA PRO A 340 -15.01 -0.35 -0.50
C PRO A 340 -14.34 -0.78 0.79
N ARG A 341 -15.13 -0.90 1.85
CA ARG A 341 -14.64 -1.51 3.09
C ARG A 341 -14.24 -2.95 2.79
N LEU A 342 -12.94 -3.21 2.85
CA LEU A 342 -12.35 -4.52 2.67
C LEU A 342 -12.32 -5.24 4.02
N ARG A 343 -12.42 -6.56 4.00
CA ARG A 343 -12.12 -7.37 5.19
C ARG A 343 -10.62 -7.30 5.45
N VAL A 344 -10.26 -6.58 6.50
CA VAL A 344 -8.89 -6.36 6.97
C VAL A 344 -8.69 -7.26 8.19
N VAL A 345 -7.70 -8.14 8.14
CA VAL A 345 -7.26 -8.94 9.29
C VAL A 345 -5.91 -8.41 9.74
N HIS A 346 -5.86 -7.81 10.93
CA HIS A 346 -4.59 -7.38 11.51
C HIS A 346 -3.82 -8.61 12.01
N THR A 347 -2.60 -8.79 11.51
CA THR A 347 -1.79 -10.00 11.76
C THR A 347 -0.84 -9.84 12.96
N SER A 348 -0.69 -8.62 13.49
CA SER A 348 0.22 -8.32 14.60
C SER A 348 -0.37 -7.30 15.57
N ALA A 349 -0.27 -7.61 16.87
CA ALA A 349 -0.64 -6.69 17.94
C ALA A 349 0.38 -5.55 18.14
N LYS A 350 1.58 -5.67 17.56
CA LYS A 350 2.69 -4.71 17.73
C LYS A 350 2.78 -3.68 16.61
N ALA A 351 2.15 -3.94 15.46
CA ALA A 351 2.25 -3.09 14.28
C ALA A 351 0.90 -3.02 13.57
N TYR A 352 0.23 -1.87 13.69
CA TYR A 352 -1.07 -1.60 13.07
C TYR A 352 -1.08 -1.84 11.55
N GLY A 353 0.02 -1.51 10.87
CA GLY A 353 0.19 -1.65 9.42
C GLY A 353 0.33 -3.08 8.89
N GLN A 354 0.51 -4.10 9.73
CA GLN A 354 0.62 -5.48 9.26
C GLN A 354 -0.75 -6.09 9.00
N VAL A 355 -1.26 -5.81 7.80
CA VAL A 355 -2.61 -6.17 7.39
C VAL A 355 -2.60 -7.32 6.38
N TYR A 356 -3.50 -8.28 6.57
CA TYR A 356 -3.86 -9.26 5.56
C TYR A 356 -5.24 -8.92 4.96
N VAL A 357 -5.29 -8.81 3.63
CA VAL A 357 -6.53 -8.52 2.88
C VAL A 357 -6.84 -9.68 1.92
N PRO A 358 -7.76 -10.61 2.27
CA PRO A 358 -7.97 -11.85 1.52
C PRO A 358 -8.36 -11.64 0.05
N SER A 359 -9.20 -10.65 -0.24
CA SER A 359 -9.66 -10.35 -1.60
C SER A 359 -8.51 -9.88 -2.49
N ILE A 360 -7.65 -9.00 -1.97
CA ILE A 360 -6.45 -8.51 -2.67
C ILE A 360 -5.45 -9.65 -2.86
N ASN A 361 -5.27 -10.51 -1.84
CA ASN A 361 -4.40 -11.69 -1.95
C ASN A 361 -4.83 -12.59 -3.12
N GLY A 362 -6.13 -12.87 -3.25
CA GLY A 362 -6.66 -13.67 -4.36
C GLY A 362 -6.42 -13.03 -5.73
N ILE A 363 -6.66 -11.72 -5.86
CA ILE A 363 -6.42 -10.97 -7.10
C ILE A 363 -4.93 -11.01 -7.47
N LEU A 364 -4.04 -10.72 -6.51
CA LEU A 364 -2.59 -10.73 -6.74
C LEU A 364 -2.12 -12.12 -7.15
N THR A 365 -2.58 -13.19 -6.48
CA THR A 365 -2.19 -14.58 -6.82
C THR A 365 -2.50 -14.90 -8.28
N ILE A 366 -3.73 -14.62 -8.72
CA ILE A 366 -4.18 -14.91 -10.09
C ILE A 366 -3.38 -14.09 -11.10
N THR A 367 -3.19 -12.80 -10.85
CA THR A 367 -2.49 -11.92 -11.79
C THR A 367 -1.01 -12.27 -11.88
N VAL A 368 -0.33 -12.52 -10.76
CA VAL A 368 1.09 -12.92 -10.73
C VAL A 368 1.29 -14.23 -11.51
N LEU A 369 0.46 -15.26 -11.27
CA LEU A 369 0.54 -16.52 -12.02
C LEU A 369 0.28 -16.31 -13.51
N THR A 370 -0.71 -15.47 -13.86
CA THR A 370 -0.99 -15.12 -15.26
C THR A 370 0.23 -14.46 -15.90
N LEU A 371 0.93 -13.56 -15.21
CA LEU A 371 2.16 -12.93 -15.72
C LEU A 371 3.28 -13.95 -15.92
N VAL A 372 3.50 -14.87 -14.98
CA VAL A 372 4.52 -15.92 -15.11
C VAL A 372 4.26 -16.80 -16.34
N PHE A 373 3.02 -17.26 -16.53
CA PHE A 373 2.68 -18.12 -17.67
C PHE A 373 2.61 -17.36 -19.01
N ALA A 374 2.28 -16.07 -18.99
CA ALA A 374 2.22 -15.25 -20.20
C ALA A 374 3.61 -14.87 -20.73
N PHE A 375 4.55 -14.50 -19.84
CA PHE A 375 5.88 -14.03 -20.23
C PHE A 375 6.93 -15.14 -20.29
N GLN A 376 6.78 -16.20 -19.48
CA GLN A 376 7.59 -17.42 -19.47
C GLN A 376 9.10 -17.29 -19.18
N SER A 377 9.67 -16.08 -19.27
CA SER A 377 11.07 -15.79 -18.93
C SER A 377 11.20 -14.45 -18.21
N SER A 378 12.18 -14.36 -17.31
CA SER A 378 12.46 -13.12 -16.58
C SER A 378 12.88 -11.97 -17.51
N ALA A 379 13.59 -12.25 -18.60
CA ALA A 379 13.97 -11.25 -19.59
C ALA A 379 12.74 -10.63 -20.26
N ALA A 380 11.78 -11.46 -20.68
CA ALA A 380 10.52 -11.01 -21.27
C ALA A 380 9.73 -10.10 -20.31
N LEU A 381 9.70 -10.48 -19.03
CA LEU A 381 9.01 -9.74 -17.99
C LEU A 381 9.73 -8.43 -17.61
N ALA A 382 11.06 -8.42 -17.66
CA ALA A 382 11.90 -7.24 -17.42
C ALA A 382 11.60 -6.10 -18.39
N TYR A 383 11.28 -6.40 -19.66
CA TYR A 383 10.88 -5.38 -20.64
C TYR A 383 9.60 -4.63 -20.23
N ALA A 384 8.67 -5.29 -19.53
CA ALA A 384 7.39 -4.72 -19.17
C ALA A 384 7.42 -3.93 -17.86
N TYR A 385 8.42 -4.15 -17.01
CA TYR A 385 8.38 -3.79 -15.60
C TYR A 385 8.59 -2.28 -15.31
N GLY A 386 9.62 -1.67 -15.90
CA GLY A 386 10.14 -0.37 -15.44
C GLY A 386 9.21 0.84 -15.58
N MET A 387 8.14 0.75 -16.36
CA MET A 387 7.18 1.85 -16.57
C MET A 387 6.38 2.19 -15.31
N THR A 388 5.92 1.18 -14.57
CA THR A 388 5.10 1.41 -13.36
C THR A 388 5.94 1.97 -12.22
N VAL A 389 7.15 1.47 -12.07
CA VAL A 389 8.13 1.89 -11.06
C VAL A 389 8.53 3.35 -11.27
N THR A 390 8.96 3.72 -12.49
CA THR A 390 9.37 5.09 -12.81
C THR A 390 8.22 6.09 -12.74
N GLY A 391 7.03 5.69 -13.18
CA GLY A 391 5.84 6.52 -13.03
C GLY A 391 5.50 6.78 -11.55
N THR A 392 5.61 5.76 -10.70
CA THR A 392 5.38 5.89 -9.25
C THR A 392 6.43 6.82 -8.62
N ILE A 393 7.72 6.60 -8.90
CA ILE A 393 8.81 7.45 -8.42
C ILE A 393 8.61 8.91 -8.82
N THR A 394 8.33 9.17 -10.11
CA THR A 394 8.10 10.53 -10.64
C THR A 394 6.95 11.23 -9.91
N ILE A 395 5.85 10.50 -9.66
CA ILE A 395 4.70 11.03 -8.93
C ILE A 395 5.05 11.29 -7.47
N THR A 396 5.72 10.35 -6.79
CA THR A 396 6.16 10.51 -5.40
C THR A 396 7.09 11.72 -5.25
N THR A 397 8.08 11.89 -6.13
CA THR A 397 8.96 13.06 -6.16
C THR A 397 8.16 14.34 -6.37
N THR A 398 7.19 14.35 -7.28
CA THR A 398 6.34 15.53 -7.55
C THR A 398 5.50 15.93 -6.33
N LEU A 399 4.83 14.96 -5.70
CA LEU A 399 4.02 15.19 -4.50
C LEU A 399 4.89 15.66 -3.32
N PHE A 400 6.07 15.05 -3.16
CA PHE A 400 7.04 15.43 -2.15
C PHE A 400 7.52 16.87 -2.34
N LEU A 401 7.94 17.27 -3.54
CA LEU A 401 8.42 18.63 -3.81
C LEU A 401 7.33 19.68 -3.55
N TYR A 402 6.08 19.35 -3.86
CA TYR A 402 4.95 20.21 -3.53
C TYR A 402 4.79 20.36 -2.00
N ILE A 403 4.87 19.27 -1.24
CA ILE A 403 4.82 19.30 0.24
C ILE A 403 6.02 20.06 0.80
N ALA A 404 7.23 19.86 0.27
CA ALA A 404 8.43 20.55 0.71
C ALA A 404 8.32 22.07 0.52
N HIS A 405 7.71 22.52 -0.58
CA HIS A 405 7.45 23.94 -0.81
C HIS A 405 6.35 24.49 0.10
N THR A 406 5.20 23.82 0.18
CA THR A 406 4.02 24.35 0.88
C THR A 406 4.10 24.20 2.39
N ARG A 407 4.48 23.01 2.88
CA ARG A 407 4.54 22.70 4.32
C ARG A 407 5.85 23.14 4.95
N TRP A 408 6.98 22.74 4.34
CA TRP A 408 8.30 23.03 4.92
C TRP A 408 8.84 24.40 4.56
N ARG A 409 8.09 25.17 3.75
CA ARG A 409 8.45 26.51 3.28
C ARG A 409 9.86 26.56 2.69
N THR A 410 10.26 25.46 2.05
CA THR A 410 11.55 25.37 1.37
C THR A 410 11.58 26.44 0.28
N PRO A 411 12.64 27.25 0.20
CA PRO A 411 12.68 28.37 -0.73
C PRO A 411 12.60 27.86 -2.17
N LEU A 412 11.88 28.61 -3.01
CA LEU A 412 11.50 28.16 -4.35
C LEU A 412 12.70 27.81 -5.23
N TRP A 413 13.84 28.49 -5.08
CA TRP A 413 15.05 28.20 -5.84
C TRP A 413 15.65 26.82 -5.54
N ILE A 414 15.54 26.31 -4.29
CA ILE A 414 15.96 24.94 -3.94
C ILE A 414 14.99 23.93 -4.56
N VAL A 415 13.69 24.23 -4.52
CA VAL A 415 12.65 23.35 -5.09
C VAL A 415 12.78 23.29 -6.62
N LEU A 416 12.97 24.42 -7.29
CA LEU A 416 13.11 24.50 -8.74
C LEU A 416 14.46 23.96 -9.21
N GLY A 417 15.56 24.34 -8.55
CA GLY A 417 16.90 23.86 -8.91
C GLY A 417 17.11 22.40 -8.53
N GLY A 418 17.12 22.11 -7.22
CA GLY A 418 17.35 20.77 -6.70
C GLY A 418 16.22 19.80 -7.06
N GLY A 419 14.96 20.19 -6.84
CA GLY A 419 13.81 19.35 -7.20
C GLY A 419 13.62 19.19 -8.71
N GLY A 420 13.91 20.23 -9.50
CA GLY A 420 13.90 20.13 -10.96
C GLY A 420 14.93 19.15 -11.50
N ALA A 421 16.14 19.11 -10.91
CA ALA A 421 17.16 18.13 -11.28
C ALA A 421 16.73 16.68 -10.97
N LEU A 422 16.09 16.44 -9.82
CA LEU A 422 15.56 15.11 -9.48
C LEU A 422 14.44 14.67 -10.43
N ILE A 423 13.48 15.56 -10.69
CA ILE A 423 12.40 15.28 -11.65
C ILE A 423 12.94 15.06 -13.05
N LEU A 424 13.98 15.78 -13.48
CA LEU A 424 14.60 15.56 -14.78
C LEU A 424 15.13 14.13 -14.91
N ILE A 425 15.81 13.62 -13.89
CA ILE A 425 16.33 12.24 -13.86
C ILE A 425 15.17 11.25 -13.91
N ASP A 426 14.14 11.44 -13.07
CA ASP A 426 12.95 10.58 -13.06
C ASP A 426 12.26 10.56 -14.44
N LEU A 427 12.12 11.72 -15.08
CA LEU A 427 11.53 11.86 -16.41
C LEU A 427 12.39 11.23 -17.51
N MET A 428 13.72 11.24 -17.39
CA MET A 428 14.60 10.53 -18.32
C MET A 428 14.40 9.02 -18.24
N PHE A 429 14.31 8.46 -17.03
CA PHE A 429 13.98 7.05 -16.83
C PHE A 429 12.58 6.70 -17.35
N LEU A 430 11.59 7.55 -17.07
CA LEU A 430 10.23 7.37 -17.57
C LEU A 430 10.16 7.42 -19.10
N ALA A 431 10.86 8.37 -19.71
CA ALA A 431 10.93 8.51 -21.17
C ALA A 431 11.61 7.30 -21.83
N ALA A 432 12.71 6.81 -21.24
CA ALA A 432 13.38 5.59 -21.71
C ALA A 432 12.43 4.38 -21.64
N ASN A 433 11.70 4.20 -20.53
CA ASN A 433 10.74 3.11 -20.38
C ASN A 433 9.51 3.24 -21.29
N LEU A 434 9.15 4.45 -21.72
CA LEU A 434 8.05 4.66 -22.65
C LEU A 434 8.31 4.02 -24.02
N THR A 435 9.57 3.87 -24.42
CA THR A 435 9.95 3.18 -25.66
C THR A 435 9.60 1.68 -25.63
N LYS A 436 9.50 1.08 -24.43
CA LYS A 436 9.15 -0.33 -24.23
C LYS A 436 7.63 -0.58 -24.16
N LEU A 437 6.79 0.44 -24.35
CA LEU A 437 5.31 0.31 -24.33
C LEU A 437 4.81 -0.79 -25.27
N VAL A 438 5.32 -0.82 -26.51
CA VAL A 438 4.93 -1.81 -27.53
C VAL A 438 5.49 -3.22 -27.29
N HIS A 439 6.50 -3.33 -26.41
CA HIS A 439 7.22 -4.57 -26.10
C HIS A 439 6.73 -5.22 -24.80
N GLY A 440 5.54 -4.86 -24.32
CA GLY A 440 4.88 -5.48 -23.17
C GLY A 440 4.65 -4.57 -21.96
N ALA A 441 5.27 -3.37 -21.90
CA ALA A 441 5.06 -2.44 -20.79
C ALA A 441 3.64 -1.85 -20.73
N TRP A 442 2.83 -2.01 -21.78
CA TRP A 442 1.41 -1.65 -21.77
C TRP A 442 0.58 -2.45 -20.74
N LEU A 443 0.95 -3.69 -20.43
CA LEU A 443 0.13 -4.56 -19.57
C LEU A 443 0.12 -4.09 -18.11
N PRO A 444 1.28 -3.84 -17.46
CA PRO A 444 1.32 -3.22 -16.14
C PRO A 444 0.59 -1.88 -16.05
N LEU A 445 0.74 -1.05 -17.09
CA LEU A 445 0.05 0.24 -17.18
C LEU A 445 -1.47 0.05 -17.30
N LEU A 446 -1.93 -0.93 -18.07
CA LEU A 446 -3.35 -1.26 -18.19
C LEU A 446 -3.92 -1.68 -16.83
N ILE A 447 -3.21 -2.54 -16.08
CA ILE A 447 -3.59 -2.94 -14.72
C ILE A 447 -3.75 -1.70 -13.82
N ALA A 448 -2.77 -0.78 -13.86
CA ALA A 448 -2.84 0.47 -13.10
C ALA A 448 -4.02 1.36 -13.53
N ILE A 449 -4.28 1.49 -14.83
CA ILE A 449 -5.43 2.26 -15.36
C ILE A 449 -6.77 1.64 -14.92
N VAL A 450 -6.87 0.31 -14.91
CA VAL A 450 -8.06 -0.40 -14.42
C VAL A 450 -8.24 -0.16 -12.93
N ALA A 451 -7.20 -0.33 -12.11
CA ALA A 451 -7.23 -0.08 -10.68
C ALA A 451 -7.61 1.38 -10.35
N PHE A 452 -7.00 2.35 -11.05
CA PHE A 452 -7.33 3.77 -10.95
C PHE A 452 -8.80 4.03 -11.31
N THR A 453 -9.28 3.41 -12.39
CA THR A 453 -10.68 3.55 -12.84
C THR A 453 -11.65 2.99 -11.81
N VAL A 454 -11.34 1.85 -11.19
CA VAL A 454 -12.14 1.27 -10.09
C VAL A 454 -12.18 2.23 -8.91
N MET A 455 -11.03 2.69 -8.42
CA MET A 455 -10.95 3.59 -7.26
C MET A 455 -11.65 4.93 -7.50
N ARG A 456 -11.46 5.54 -8.67
CA ARG A 456 -12.14 6.79 -9.04
C ARG A 456 -13.66 6.55 -9.19
N THR A 457 -14.07 5.41 -9.74
CA THR A 457 -15.50 5.08 -9.87
C THR A 457 -16.14 4.89 -8.49
N TRP A 458 -15.44 4.21 -7.59
CA TRP A 458 -15.86 4.03 -6.20
C TRP A 458 -15.98 5.36 -5.45
N GLU A 459 -14.95 6.22 -5.50
CA GLU A 459 -14.98 7.52 -4.84
C GLU A 459 -16.21 8.35 -5.27
N ARG A 460 -16.48 8.43 -6.58
CA ARG A 460 -17.63 9.20 -7.08
C ARG A 460 -18.95 8.57 -6.68
N GLY A 461 -19.09 7.25 -6.78
CA GLY A 461 -20.30 6.56 -6.37
C GLY A 461 -20.56 6.71 -4.88
N ARG A 462 -19.52 6.63 -4.04
CA ARG A 462 -19.60 6.85 -2.60
C ARG A 462 -20.04 8.27 -2.26
N ILE A 463 -19.50 9.29 -2.93
CA ILE A 463 -19.92 10.69 -2.71
C ILE A 463 -21.40 10.87 -3.04
N LEU A 464 -21.85 10.30 -4.16
CA LEU A 464 -23.25 10.38 -4.58
C LEU A 464 -24.18 9.65 -3.60
N VAL A 465 -23.86 8.40 -3.25
CA VAL A 465 -24.62 7.62 -2.27
C VAL A 465 -24.62 8.29 -0.91
N SER A 466 -23.50 8.89 -0.47
CA SER A 466 -23.44 9.60 0.81
C SER A 466 -24.37 10.81 0.82
N LYS A 467 -24.42 11.57 -0.30
CA LYS A 467 -25.30 12.73 -0.42
C LYS A 467 -26.78 12.32 -0.36
N GLU A 468 -27.19 11.38 -1.20
CA GLU A 468 -28.58 10.90 -1.23
C GLU A 468 -28.96 10.23 0.11
N ARG A 469 -28.03 9.51 0.73
CA ARG A 469 -28.23 8.92 2.05
C ARG A 469 -28.38 9.98 3.15
N GLU A 470 -27.56 11.02 3.17
CA GLU A 470 -27.67 12.10 4.15
C GLU A 470 -28.99 12.86 3.99
N GLU A 471 -29.45 13.04 2.75
CA GLU A 471 -30.77 13.64 2.44
C GLU A 471 -31.93 12.75 2.93
N ALA A 472 -31.87 11.43 2.72
CA ALA A 472 -32.88 10.49 3.21
C ALA A 472 -32.86 10.32 4.74
N GLU A 473 -31.67 10.30 5.36
CA GLU A 473 -31.54 10.18 6.81
C GLU A 473 -32.03 11.45 7.53
N GLY A 474 -31.76 12.64 6.99
CA GLY A 474 -32.06 13.92 7.64
C GLY A 474 -31.31 14.12 8.95
N SER A 475 -31.56 15.23 9.65
CA SER A 475 -30.96 15.52 10.96
C SER A 475 -31.54 14.62 12.04
N LEU A 476 -30.69 14.04 12.89
CA LEU A 476 -31.15 13.26 14.03
C LEU A 476 -31.95 14.11 15.02
N ARG A 477 -31.52 15.34 15.26
CA ARG A 477 -32.19 16.23 16.21
C ARG A 477 -33.57 16.63 15.74
N GLU A 478 -33.68 17.06 14.48
CA GLU A 478 -34.96 17.45 13.88
C GLU A 478 -35.93 16.25 13.88
N PHE A 479 -35.44 15.04 13.62
CA PHE A 479 -36.27 13.84 13.69
C PHE A 479 -36.78 13.53 15.11
N ILE A 480 -35.96 13.74 16.14
CA ILE A 480 -36.41 13.54 17.53
C ILE A 480 -37.43 14.62 17.91
N ASP A 481 -37.23 15.88 17.48
CA ASP A 481 -38.22 16.95 17.64
C ASP A 481 -39.56 16.58 16.97
N GLU A 482 -39.51 16.08 15.72
CA GLU A 482 -40.70 15.59 14.99
C GLU A 482 -41.44 14.49 15.76
N ILE A 483 -40.72 13.53 16.32
CA ILE A 483 -41.30 12.47 17.15
C ILE A 483 -41.95 13.05 18.41
N ALA A 484 -41.27 13.97 19.10
CA ALA A 484 -41.73 14.56 20.35
C ALA A 484 -42.98 15.44 20.16
N CYS A 485 -43.09 16.12 19.02
CA CYS A 485 -44.21 16.99 18.67
C CYS A 485 -45.30 16.30 17.81
N SER A 486 -45.22 14.99 17.61
CA SER A 486 -46.19 14.26 16.79
C SER A 486 -47.61 14.25 17.39
N GLU A 487 -48.61 14.55 16.57
CA GLU A 487 -50.04 14.47 16.93
C GLU A 487 -50.80 13.59 15.92
N PRO A 488 -51.46 12.49 16.35
CA PRO A 488 -51.44 11.92 17.69
C PRO A 488 -50.06 11.36 18.08
N PRO A 489 -49.75 11.24 19.39
CA PRO A 489 -48.47 10.73 19.83
C PRO A 489 -48.25 9.28 19.38
N LEU A 490 -47.01 8.95 19.03
CA LEU A 490 -46.63 7.59 18.65
C LEU A 490 -46.94 6.57 19.75
N VAL A 491 -47.41 5.39 19.35
CA VAL A 491 -47.65 4.27 20.27
C VAL A 491 -46.31 3.79 20.83
N ARG A 492 -46.23 3.66 22.16
CA ARG A 492 -45.06 3.10 22.85
C ARG A 492 -45.27 1.62 23.15
N VAL A 493 -44.40 0.77 22.65
CA VAL A 493 -44.38 -0.68 22.94
C VAL A 493 -43.29 -1.02 23.95
N ALA A 494 -43.55 -2.04 24.77
CA ALA A 494 -42.61 -2.48 25.80
C ALA A 494 -41.29 -3.00 25.22
N GLY A 495 -40.19 -2.78 25.94
CA GLY A 495 -38.87 -3.32 25.61
C GLY A 495 -37.88 -2.30 25.04
N THR A 496 -36.72 -2.82 24.60
CA THR A 496 -35.60 -2.01 24.09
C THR A 496 -35.40 -2.24 22.60
N ALA A 497 -35.34 -1.17 21.81
CA ALA A 497 -34.89 -1.21 20.42
C ALA A 497 -33.51 -0.57 20.28
N VAL A 498 -32.60 -1.26 19.61
CA VAL A 498 -31.24 -0.79 19.35
C VAL A 498 -31.09 -0.50 17.86
N PHE A 499 -30.96 0.77 17.49
CA PHE A 499 -30.78 1.21 16.12
C PHE A 499 -29.30 1.49 15.85
N LEU A 500 -28.67 0.68 15.00
CA LEU A 500 -27.27 0.95 14.60
C LEU A 500 -27.20 2.11 13.61
N ASN A 501 -26.29 3.05 13.88
CA ASN A 501 -26.06 4.22 13.04
C ASN A 501 -24.58 4.58 12.90
N ARG A 502 -24.25 5.47 11.97
CA ARG A 502 -22.88 5.94 11.71
C ARG A 502 -22.37 6.97 12.73
N GLY A 503 -23.26 7.64 13.45
CA GLY A 503 -22.93 8.70 14.38
C GLY A 503 -24.18 9.40 14.92
N LYS A 504 -24.00 10.62 15.44
CA LYS A 504 -25.08 11.41 16.07
C LYS A 504 -25.66 12.54 15.24
N LYS A 505 -25.22 12.68 13.97
CA LYS A 505 -25.66 13.78 13.10
C LYS A 505 -26.93 13.45 12.34
N THR A 506 -27.05 12.22 11.86
CA THR A 506 -28.15 11.79 10.98
C THR A 506 -29.06 10.79 11.67
N ALA A 507 -30.35 10.75 11.33
CA ALA A 507 -31.26 9.78 11.93
C ALA A 507 -31.04 8.37 11.35
N PRO A 508 -31.16 7.29 12.13
CA PRO A 508 -31.13 5.94 11.58
C PRO A 508 -32.32 5.73 10.64
N LEU A 509 -32.08 5.36 9.38
CA LEU A 509 -33.16 5.09 8.40
C LEU A 509 -34.15 4.04 8.91
N ALA A 510 -33.65 2.99 9.58
CA ALA A 510 -34.50 1.98 10.17
C ALA A 510 -35.46 2.54 11.24
N MET A 511 -35.03 3.54 12.01
CA MET A 511 -35.89 4.19 13.00
C MET A 511 -36.92 5.09 12.32
N ARG A 512 -36.49 5.88 11.33
CA ARG A 512 -37.37 6.73 10.52
C ARG A 512 -38.45 5.91 9.82
N ALA A 513 -38.06 4.88 9.08
CA ALA A 513 -38.99 3.98 8.41
C ALA A 513 -39.95 3.29 9.39
N ASN A 514 -39.47 2.87 10.56
CA ASN A 514 -40.33 2.27 11.59
C ASN A 514 -41.37 3.26 12.13
N VAL A 515 -40.98 4.50 12.39
CA VAL A 515 -41.91 5.55 12.85
C VAL A 515 -42.90 5.92 11.74
N GLU A 516 -42.44 6.06 10.50
CA GLU A 516 -43.28 6.45 9.36
C GLU A 516 -44.29 5.39 8.94
N HIS A 517 -43.90 4.10 8.98
CA HIS A 517 -44.75 3.02 8.46
C HIS A 517 -45.55 2.33 9.56
N ASN A 518 -44.96 2.12 10.74
CA ASN A 518 -45.62 1.41 11.83
C ASN A 518 -46.26 2.38 12.84
N HIS A 519 -45.82 3.64 12.88
CA HIS A 519 -46.27 4.62 13.88
C HIS A 519 -46.04 4.17 15.33
N VAL A 520 -44.98 3.38 15.55
CA VAL A 520 -44.62 2.80 16.86
C VAL A 520 -43.18 3.18 17.23
N ARG A 521 -42.93 3.37 18.52
CA ARG A 521 -41.58 3.38 19.11
C ARG A 521 -41.51 2.49 20.36
N HIS A 522 -40.32 2.04 20.73
CA HIS A 522 -40.14 1.26 21.96
C HIS A 522 -40.03 2.20 23.18
N GLU A 523 -40.25 1.67 24.38
CA GLU A 523 -40.03 2.39 25.65
C GLU A 523 -38.60 2.91 25.78
N GLN A 524 -37.63 2.10 25.35
CA GLN A 524 -36.20 2.46 25.32
C GLN A 524 -35.66 2.31 23.90
N CYS A 525 -35.18 3.40 23.32
CA CYS A 525 -34.56 3.46 22.00
C CYS A 525 -33.09 3.84 22.14
N VAL A 526 -32.20 2.90 21.84
CA VAL A 526 -30.75 3.11 21.86
C VAL A 526 -30.25 3.31 20.44
N ILE A 527 -29.81 4.52 20.11
CA ILE A 527 -29.14 4.81 18.84
C ILE A 527 -27.65 4.59 19.04
N MET A 528 -27.12 3.50 18.49
CA MET A 528 -25.75 3.09 18.75
C MET A 528 -24.83 3.34 17.56
N ALA A 529 -23.74 4.08 17.79
CA ALA A 529 -22.64 4.24 16.86
C ALA A 529 -21.44 3.40 17.32
N ILE A 530 -20.77 2.73 16.39
CA ILE A 530 -19.57 1.93 16.67
C ILE A 530 -18.39 2.61 16.01
N GLU A 531 -17.41 2.99 16.81
CA GLU A 531 -16.18 3.64 16.37
C GLU A 531 -14.98 2.74 16.62
N THR A 532 -14.12 2.57 15.61
CA THR A 532 -12.86 1.85 15.76
C THR A 532 -11.74 2.87 15.95
N VAL A 533 -11.06 2.79 17.08
CA VAL A 533 -9.95 3.68 17.46
C VAL A 533 -8.60 3.03 17.13
N PRO A 534 -7.53 3.83 16.87
CA PRO A 534 -6.23 3.33 16.45
C PRO A 534 -5.39 2.75 17.61
N VAL A 535 -6.02 2.10 18.59
CA VAL A 535 -5.36 1.34 19.65
C VAL A 535 -5.71 -0.14 19.53
N PRO A 536 -4.83 -1.09 19.91
CA PRO A 536 -5.10 -2.51 19.74
C PRO A 536 -6.37 -2.95 20.47
N ARG A 537 -6.56 -2.47 21.70
CA ARG A 537 -7.73 -2.74 22.54
C ARG A 537 -8.07 -1.49 23.36
N VAL A 538 -9.35 -1.27 23.60
CA VAL A 538 -9.88 -0.19 24.44
C VAL A 538 -10.22 -0.75 25.82
N PRO A 539 -9.83 -0.08 26.92
CA PRO A 539 -10.28 -0.45 28.27
C PRO A 539 -11.81 -0.32 28.40
N ASP A 540 -12.45 -1.19 29.18
CA ASP A 540 -13.91 -1.19 29.32
C ASP A 540 -14.47 0.13 29.87
N SER A 541 -13.70 0.87 30.66
CA SER A 541 -14.07 2.19 31.18
C SER A 541 -14.19 3.29 30.12
N GLU A 542 -13.51 3.16 28.98
CA GLU A 542 -13.53 4.12 27.86
C GLU A 542 -14.32 3.57 26.66
N ARG A 543 -14.90 2.36 26.79
CA ARG A 543 -15.56 1.65 25.71
C ARG A 543 -16.86 2.30 25.30
N VAL A 544 -17.57 2.96 26.21
CA VAL A 544 -18.92 3.47 25.93
C VAL A 544 -19.08 4.91 26.42
N THR A 545 -19.69 5.76 25.59
CA THR A 545 -20.13 7.11 25.98
C THR A 545 -21.60 7.29 25.64
N VAL A 546 -22.35 7.94 26.54
CA VAL A 546 -23.80 8.17 26.41
C VAL A 546 -24.07 9.65 26.23
N ASP A 547 -24.97 9.99 25.31
CA ASP A 547 -25.43 11.35 25.00
C ASP A 547 -26.97 11.31 24.96
N SER A 548 -27.65 12.09 25.81
CA SER A 548 -29.12 12.14 25.86
C SER A 548 -29.75 12.97 24.75
N LEU A 549 -28.95 13.44 23.79
CA LEU A 549 -29.37 14.20 22.61
C LEU A 549 -30.09 15.53 22.91
N GLY A 550 -30.07 15.97 24.18
CA GLY A 550 -30.70 17.21 24.64
C GLY A 550 -32.10 17.04 25.24
N TYR A 551 -32.63 15.82 25.26
CA TYR A 551 -33.89 15.49 25.94
C TYR A 551 -33.58 14.74 27.23
N ALA A 552 -34.46 14.90 28.22
CA ALA A 552 -34.40 14.15 29.46
C ALA A 552 -35.80 13.55 29.67
N LYS A 553 -35.92 12.22 29.60
CA LYS A 553 -37.11 11.38 29.81
C LYS A 553 -37.96 11.07 28.56
N ASP A 554 -37.39 11.12 27.37
CA ASP A 554 -38.07 10.65 26.15
C ASP A 554 -37.81 9.17 25.85
N GLY A 555 -36.87 8.53 26.56
CA GLY A 555 -36.47 7.14 26.35
C GLY A 555 -35.62 6.95 25.09
N ILE A 556 -34.99 8.01 24.56
CA ILE A 556 -34.14 7.96 23.38
C ILE A 556 -32.73 8.43 23.75
N ILE A 557 -31.74 7.55 23.59
CA ILE A 557 -30.34 7.87 23.90
C ILE A 557 -29.43 7.58 22.71
N HIS A 558 -28.34 8.33 22.60
CA HIS A 558 -27.23 8.01 21.72
C HIS A 558 -26.08 7.39 22.49
N VAL A 559 -25.57 6.28 21.98
CA VAL A 559 -24.47 5.53 22.59
C VAL A 559 -23.36 5.38 21.58
N THR A 560 -22.15 5.86 21.90
CA THR A 560 -20.96 5.62 21.09
C THR A 560 -20.12 4.53 21.75
N ALA A 561 -19.85 3.44 21.02
CA ALA A 561 -19.02 2.34 21.47
C ALA A 561 -17.68 2.32 20.74
N ASN A 562 -16.60 2.49 21.50
CA ASN A 562 -15.21 2.52 21.03
C ASN A 562 -14.60 1.12 21.09
N TYR A 563 -14.03 0.67 19.99
CA TYR A 563 -13.32 -0.61 19.89
C TYR A 563 -11.92 -0.41 19.34
N GLY A 564 -10.95 -1.15 19.88
CA GLY A 564 -9.62 -1.23 19.31
C GLY A 564 -9.60 -2.00 18.00
N TYR A 565 -8.59 -1.78 17.17
CA TYR A 565 -8.49 -2.40 15.84
C TYR A 565 -8.27 -3.92 15.85
N MET A 566 -7.86 -4.52 16.99
CA MET A 566 -7.78 -5.98 17.16
C MET A 566 -9.03 -6.56 17.84
N GLU A 567 -10.01 -5.74 18.21
CA GLU A 567 -11.24 -6.18 18.85
C GLU A 567 -12.34 -6.42 17.82
N THR A 568 -13.15 -7.45 18.04
CA THR A 568 -14.38 -7.64 17.29
C THR A 568 -15.49 -6.88 18.02
N PRO A 569 -16.18 -5.93 17.36
CA PRO A 569 -17.28 -5.21 18.00
C PRO A 569 -18.37 -6.15 18.49
N ASN A 570 -18.80 -5.97 19.74
CA ASN A 570 -19.87 -6.75 20.35
C ASN A 570 -20.93 -5.81 20.92
N VAL A 571 -22.00 -5.60 20.17
CA VAL A 571 -23.08 -4.68 20.56
C VAL A 571 -23.67 -5.05 21.91
N ALA A 572 -24.03 -6.31 22.13
CA ALA A 572 -24.59 -6.77 23.39
C ALA A 572 -23.62 -6.59 24.57
N GLY A 573 -22.32 -6.81 24.34
CA GLY A 573 -21.27 -6.58 25.33
C GLY A 573 -21.14 -5.11 25.73
N ALA A 574 -21.17 -4.19 24.77
CA ALA A 574 -21.15 -2.75 25.06
C ALA A 574 -22.40 -2.28 25.80
N LEU A 575 -23.59 -2.80 25.45
CA LEU A 575 -24.83 -2.45 26.15
C LEU A 575 -24.82 -2.87 27.62
N ARG A 576 -24.08 -3.93 28.00
CA ARG A 576 -23.92 -4.35 29.42
C ARG A 576 -23.08 -3.40 30.26
N LEU A 577 -22.26 -2.55 29.62
CA LEU A 577 -21.42 -1.58 30.32
C LEU A 577 -22.14 -0.25 30.57
N LEU A 578 -23.36 -0.10 30.05
CA LEU A 578 -24.15 1.10 30.26
C LEU A 578 -24.62 1.20 31.71
N ASP A 579 -24.40 2.36 32.30
CA ASP A 579 -24.89 2.68 33.64
C ASP A 579 -26.38 3.04 33.57
N PRO A 580 -27.27 2.35 34.33
CA PRO A 580 -28.70 2.68 34.39
C PRO A 580 -29.00 4.13 34.77
N GLU A 581 -28.10 4.80 35.51
CA GLU A 581 -28.24 6.22 35.84
C GLU A 581 -28.13 7.14 34.61
N GLN A 582 -27.45 6.68 33.56
CA GLN A 582 -27.21 7.45 32.33
C GLN A 582 -28.20 7.11 31.20
N THR A 583 -29.00 6.05 31.33
CA THR A 583 -29.83 5.50 30.24
C THR A 583 -31.33 5.69 30.44
N GLU A 584 -31.74 6.66 31.26
CA GLU A 584 -33.16 6.95 31.54
C GLU A 584 -33.97 5.72 32.00
N GLY A 585 -33.31 4.75 32.64
CA GLY A 585 -33.89 3.47 33.07
C GLY A 585 -33.03 2.24 32.71
N PRO A 586 -33.41 1.05 33.19
CA PRO A 586 -32.68 -0.19 32.91
C PRO A 586 -32.88 -0.66 31.46
N ILE A 587 -31.78 -0.87 30.74
CA ILE A 587 -31.80 -1.44 29.39
C ILE A 587 -31.87 -2.97 29.47
N THR A 588 -32.92 -3.56 28.90
CA THR A 588 -33.11 -5.01 28.91
C THR A 588 -32.52 -5.64 27.65
N ILE A 589 -31.37 -6.30 27.78
CA ILE A 589 -30.62 -6.84 26.63
C ILE A 589 -31.23 -8.14 26.10
N GLU A 590 -31.76 -9.00 26.97
CA GLU A 590 -32.27 -10.32 26.58
C GLU A 590 -33.51 -10.24 25.69
N GLY A 591 -34.31 -9.18 25.81
CA GLY A 591 -35.48 -8.88 24.98
C GLY A 591 -35.26 -7.77 23.95
N ALA A 592 -34.01 -7.33 23.72
CA ALA A 592 -33.74 -6.22 22.81
C ALA A 592 -33.92 -6.63 21.34
N SER A 593 -34.57 -5.77 20.56
CA SER A 593 -34.67 -5.89 19.10
C SER A 593 -33.63 -5.01 18.42
N TYR A 594 -32.84 -5.58 17.52
CA TYR A 594 -31.77 -4.88 16.81
C TYR A 594 -32.23 -4.44 15.43
N PHE A 595 -32.18 -3.15 15.13
CA PHE A 595 -32.60 -2.58 13.87
C PHE A 595 -31.40 -2.13 13.05
N LEU A 596 -31.28 -2.67 11.85
CA LEU A 596 -30.22 -2.36 10.90
C LEU A 596 -30.78 -1.63 9.68
N SER A 597 -30.18 -0.49 9.35
CA SER A 597 -30.44 0.22 8.10
C SER A 597 -29.61 -0.41 6.97
N LYS A 598 -30.27 -1.04 5.98
CA LYS A 598 -29.59 -1.58 4.80
C LYS A 598 -29.99 -0.78 3.56
N LEU A 599 -29.00 -0.24 2.86
CA LEU A 599 -29.23 0.43 1.58
C LEU A 599 -29.06 -0.58 0.45
N GLU A 600 -30.13 -0.83 -0.30
CA GLU A 600 -30.06 -1.60 -1.52
C GLU A 600 -29.79 -0.67 -2.70
N LEU A 601 -28.57 -0.76 -3.24
CA LEU A 601 -28.14 0.08 -4.34
C LEU A 601 -28.69 -0.48 -5.66
N SER A 602 -29.49 0.32 -6.35
CA SER A 602 -30.04 -0.04 -7.65
C SER A 602 -29.73 1.01 -8.71
N ARG A 603 -29.79 0.61 -9.98
CA ARG A 603 -29.49 1.51 -11.10
C ARG A 603 -30.69 2.41 -11.38
N GLY A 604 -30.55 3.70 -11.12
CA GLY A 604 -31.55 4.72 -11.45
C GLY A 604 -31.43 5.26 -12.87
N LYS A 605 -32.48 5.97 -13.30
CA LYS A 605 -32.55 6.66 -14.60
C LYS A 605 -31.79 8.00 -14.64
N ALA A 606 -31.46 8.56 -13.48
CA ALA A 606 -30.77 9.84 -13.37
C ALA A 606 -29.36 9.82 -14.00
N LYS A 607 -28.96 10.90 -14.69
CA LYS A 607 -27.65 11.01 -15.38
C LYS A 607 -26.50 11.38 -14.43
N THR A 608 -26.36 10.66 -13.32
CA THR A 608 -25.33 10.90 -12.29
C THR A 608 -23.93 10.42 -12.70
N MET A 609 -23.87 9.28 -13.40
CA MET A 609 -22.67 8.63 -13.93
C MET A 609 -22.98 7.82 -15.20
N PRO A 610 -21.99 7.56 -16.08
CA PRO A 610 -22.16 6.65 -17.22
C PRO A 610 -22.60 5.25 -16.78
N THR A 611 -23.42 4.58 -17.59
CA THR A 611 -24.05 3.29 -17.26
C THR A 611 -23.05 2.20 -16.89
N TRP A 612 -21.90 2.14 -17.57
CA TRP A 612 -20.85 1.17 -17.26
C TRP A 612 -20.19 1.44 -15.89
N ARG A 613 -20.02 2.71 -15.49
CA ARG A 613 -19.50 3.08 -14.16
C ARG A 613 -20.50 2.75 -13.05
N LYS A 614 -21.80 2.91 -13.30
CA LYS A 614 -22.84 2.47 -12.36
C LYS A 614 -22.78 0.96 -12.13
N ARG A 615 -22.65 0.17 -13.20
CA ARG A 615 -22.47 -1.30 -13.11
C ARG A 615 -21.21 -1.67 -12.33
N LEU A 616 -20.09 -1.02 -12.63
CA LEU A 616 -18.84 -1.23 -11.91
C LEU A 616 -18.98 -0.89 -10.43
N PHE A 617 -19.56 0.26 -10.08
CA PHE A 617 -19.80 0.67 -8.70
C PHE A 617 -20.66 -0.35 -7.93
N ILE A 618 -21.78 -0.78 -8.51
CA ILE A 618 -22.66 -1.78 -7.90
C ILE A 618 -21.94 -3.13 -7.75
N ALA A 619 -21.16 -3.55 -8.75
CA ALA A 619 -20.37 -4.79 -8.68
C ALA A 619 -19.32 -4.70 -7.56
N THR A 620 -18.59 -3.59 -7.47
CA THR A 620 -17.62 -3.33 -6.40
C THR A 620 -18.28 -3.27 -5.02
N ALA A 621 -19.51 -2.75 -4.91
CA ALA A 621 -20.25 -2.69 -3.65
C ALA A 621 -20.61 -4.09 -3.12
N LYS A 622 -20.82 -5.08 -4.00
CA LYS A 622 -21.05 -6.47 -3.60
C LYS A 622 -19.82 -7.14 -2.96
N PHE A 623 -18.62 -6.60 -3.19
CA PHE A 623 -17.41 -7.06 -2.52
C PHE A 623 -17.25 -6.49 -1.10
N SER A 624 -18.12 -5.56 -0.68
CA SER A 624 -18.09 -5.03 0.69
C SER A 624 -18.71 -6.03 1.67
N THR A 625 -18.12 -6.15 2.87
CA THR A 625 -18.53 -7.12 3.89
C THR A 625 -19.95 -6.84 4.39
N ASP A 626 -20.79 -7.88 4.53
CA ASP A 626 -22.10 -7.78 5.17
C ASP A 626 -21.96 -7.33 6.63
N ALA A 627 -22.66 -6.26 6.99
CA ALA A 627 -22.54 -5.61 8.29
C ALA A 627 -23.13 -6.42 9.46
N SER A 628 -24.09 -7.31 9.20
CA SER A 628 -24.82 -8.04 10.26
C SER A 628 -23.93 -9.02 11.02
N ASN A 629 -23.09 -9.80 10.33
CA ASN A 629 -22.18 -10.76 10.96
C ASN A 629 -21.01 -10.09 11.69
N TYR A 630 -20.68 -8.84 11.35
CA TYR A 630 -19.53 -8.13 11.91
C TYR A 630 -19.76 -7.61 13.33
N PHE A 631 -21.02 -7.32 13.71
CA PHE A 631 -21.37 -6.71 15.00
C PHE A 631 -21.77 -7.72 16.10
N GLY A 632 -21.69 -9.02 15.81
CA GLY A 632 -22.04 -10.08 16.75
C GLY A 632 -23.51 -10.09 17.16
N LEU A 633 -24.39 -9.63 16.27
CA LEU A 633 -25.83 -9.55 16.52
C LEU A 633 -26.49 -10.93 16.37
N ASP A 634 -27.47 -11.20 17.24
CA ASP A 634 -28.34 -12.36 17.15
C ASP A 634 -29.26 -12.21 15.92
N GLN A 635 -29.17 -13.16 14.97
CA GLN A 635 -29.91 -13.08 13.71
C GLN A 635 -31.42 -13.17 13.93
N ASP A 636 -31.87 -13.90 14.95
CA ASP A 636 -33.29 -14.08 15.25
C ASP A 636 -33.93 -12.82 15.86
N LYS A 637 -33.11 -11.89 16.36
CA LYS A 637 -33.52 -10.62 16.97
C LYS A 637 -33.18 -9.40 16.12
N THR A 638 -32.69 -9.62 14.89
CA THR A 638 -32.25 -8.55 14.01
C THR A 638 -33.28 -8.27 12.91
N VAL A 639 -33.85 -7.07 12.92
CA VAL A 639 -34.73 -6.55 11.88
C VAL A 639 -33.91 -5.70 10.92
N ILE A 640 -33.91 -6.08 9.64
CA ILE A 640 -33.25 -5.30 8.58
C ILE A 640 -34.32 -4.47 7.88
N MET A 641 -34.25 -3.15 8.07
CA MET A 641 -35.07 -2.19 7.32
C MET A 641 -34.27 -1.77 6.08
N GLY A 642 -34.75 -2.23 4.93
CA GLY A 642 -34.15 -1.94 3.64
C GLY A 642 -34.73 -0.67 3.03
N GLU A 643 -33.88 0.23 2.56
CA GLU A 643 -34.29 1.33 1.69
C GLU A 643 -33.58 1.20 0.34
N ARG A 644 -34.33 1.39 -0.74
CA ARG A 644 -33.80 1.28 -2.10
C ARG A 644 -33.31 2.63 -2.58
N LEU A 645 -32.01 2.74 -2.81
CA LEU A 645 -31.39 3.96 -3.30
C LEU A 645 -31.02 3.81 -4.77
N GLU A 646 -31.56 4.68 -5.61
CA GLU A 646 -31.28 4.72 -7.04
C GLU A 646 -30.06 5.61 -7.33
N ILE A 647 -29.04 5.03 -7.98
CA ILE A 647 -27.83 5.74 -8.40
C ILE A 647 -27.87 6.06 -9.87
#